data_AF-A0AA37GRE2-F1
#
_entry.id   AF-A0AA37GRE2-F1
#
_cell.length_a   1.000
_cell.length_b   1.000
_cell.length_c   1.000
_cell.angle_alpha   90.00
_cell.angle_beta   90.00
_cell.angle_gamma   90.00
#
_symmetry.space_group_name_H-M   'P 1'
#
loop_
_entity.id
_entity.type
_entity.pdbx_description
1 polymer ?
#
loop_
_entity_poly.entity_id
_entity_poly.type
_entity_poly.pdbx_seq_one_letter_code
_entity_poly.pdbx_strand_id
1 'polypeptide(L)'
;MDGGNFNQIRPVFSLGQHDSNRDQPLDDLQYGQILNAGVNFVTAPITNKHFHERVKDLVSQHLAKAKQNAVSLADAVVPPLTPKDTSLFPSHAVTTYIAYASPWIDLASTDPVIASVSRQVLNLEIAYANFCGVRSIIVPGPRRDASKNGGNQGIAQYGRAVQEAMNIASRLNFIVHIPMYREPGLEETVELLSTLSEEPHPEESREIDIYSAWDSWHSVRTMCEYSMRLYVAIRVPRALPEKALQDKWFAEPLHFLSLSGNAFQKNKTGHPALPRAHQDMIFNYMRLKNAPWLLLSDVGPDPASLTAEAQLQAVSLANQVPTAADFPPLGDSSAQLTTDSLKSFRTYVVYLKWLEMQQRPLSYLEQTTLTSFQDWLQSPLQPLSDNLESATYEVFEGDPVKYNQYEAACTEALAEWHKLGRATSSQDGAVVIAVVGSGRGPLVTRALKASEATGVPVQVWAVEKNPNAYVYLLRQNEMIWGGKVTVVKTDMRSWKGPLVSGTPENNPVYGKVDILVSELLGSFADNELSPECLDGVQHVLAPGGISIPESYTAHMSPIATPRIHADLLTRVPTEPNAFDTPWVVRLFALDFAAVRVPGHPRFQQTWEFSHPVPEATLKQIETRRAGGVMGGGGGSMAGAVGANDHNSRFSHLTFVCRTRGVIHGLAGYFESVLYAPQTGNKDKVEISTHPELIDRKSKDMISWFPIFFPIKQPIYYPADTELEVTMWRQTDDSRVWYEWLIEAYTWRIKVASSDLCSSRKVACLITRDGPGCVDASARSVVRSTLHLDVAVLALFRAADPEDVVTPVARQLVVHVGGLRKSYRIPDQNLAESSRHLLVDVLLGAAELDIHVAVDADQLALVLGLAPLESDDDILVDTAKRRDVSKLFVVGRDEVQRRFGCAARGRVRGGDDVQVLQHRPRVNGHELYKTIWSASIRMIKGV
;
A
#
# COMPACT_ATOMS: atom_id res chain seq x y z
N MET A 1 -15.83 14.38 -32.15
CA MET A 1 -15.36 14.14 -30.77
C MET A 1 -16.55 14.38 -29.88
N ASP A 2 -17.13 13.33 -29.31
CA ASP A 2 -18.37 13.43 -28.53
C ASP A 2 -18.10 14.13 -27.20
N GLY A 3 -18.86 15.20 -26.94
CA GLY A 3 -18.69 16.13 -25.82
C GLY A 3 -18.99 15.57 -24.42
N GLY A 4 -19.13 14.25 -24.25
CA GLY A 4 -19.41 13.60 -22.97
C GLY A 4 -18.18 13.21 -22.13
N ASN A 5 -16.96 13.37 -22.66
CA ASN A 5 -15.75 12.74 -22.11
C ASN A 5 -14.89 13.62 -21.18
N PHE A 6 -15.29 14.85 -20.87
CA PHE A 6 -14.49 15.79 -20.07
C PHE A 6 -14.56 15.55 -18.54
N ASN A 7 -15.55 14.80 -18.04
CA ASN A 7 -15.74 14.55 -16.61
C ASN A 7 -15.07 13.27 -16.08
N GLN A 8 -14.32 12.54 -16.91
CA GLN A 8 -13.68 11.29 -16.49
C GLN A 8 -12.28 11.54 -15.92
N ILE A 9 -12.03 11.06 -14.70
CA ILE A 9 -10.74 11.22 -13.99
C ILE A 9 -9.65 10.40 -14.71
N ARG A 10 -8.51 11.04 -14.97
CA ARG A 10 -7.32 10.47 -15.61
C ARG A 10 -6.08 10.72 -14.74
N PRO A 11 -5.01 9.91 -14.86
CA PRO A 11 -3.73 10.24 -14.24
C PRO A 11 -3.19 11.56 -14.78
N VAL A 12 -2.59 12.36 -13.91
CA VAL A 12 -2.09 13.70 -14.23
C VAL A 12 -0.56 13.65 -14.37
N PHE A 13 -0.01 14.42 -15.30
CA PHE A 13 1.44 14.58 -15.43
C PHE A 13 1.92 15.80 -14.65
N SER A 14 2.85 15.55 -13.71
CA SER A 14 3.71 16.59 -13.13
C SER A 14 4.96 16.73 -14.00
N LEU A 15 5.17 17.92 -14.57
CA LEU A 15 6.25 18.20 -15.51
C LEU A 15 7.32 19.06 -14.82
N GLY A 16 8.58 18.68 -14.97
CA GLY A 16 9.72 19.47 -14.52
C GLY A 16 10.69 19.77 -15.65
N GLN A 17 11.57 20.73 -15.44
CA GLN A 17 12.65 21.06 -16.37
C GLN A 17 14.02 20.96 -15.67
N HIS A 18 14.95 20.31 -16.36
CA HIS A 18 16.36 20.20 -16.00
C HIS A 18 17.23 20.73 -17.14
N ASP A 19 18.27 21.48 -16.78
CA ASP A 19 19.29 21.99 -17.68
C ASP A 19 20.66 21.72 -17.06
N SER A 20 21.43 20.86 -17.72
CA SER A 20 22.77 20.44 -17.27
C SER A 20 23.80 21.58 -17.34
N ASN A 21 23.54 22.64 -18.12
CA ASN A 21 24.44 23.79 -18.25
C ASN A 21 24.16 24.90 -17.22
N ARG A 22 23.13 24.72 -16.39
CA ARG A 22 22.73 25.70 -15.37
C ARG A 22 23.81 25.83 -14.30
N ASP A 23 24.35 27.05 -14.18
CA ASP A 23 25.41 27.36 -13.22
C ASP A 23 24.88 27.87 -11.87
N GLN A 24 23.70 28.47 -11.87
CA GLN A 24 23.08 29.08 -10.69
C GLN A 24 21.57 28.81 -10.68
N PRO A 25 20.90 28.82 -9.51
CA PRO A 25 19.44 28.82 -9.45
C PRO A 25 18.86 29.98 -10.28
N LEU A 26 17.69 29.75 -10.88
CA LEU A 26 16.99 30.79 -11.60
C LEU A 26 16.54 31.89 -10.63
N ASP A 27 16.57 33.14 -11.09
CA ASP A 27 15.92 34.22 -10.36
C ASP A 27 14.38 34.10 -10.43
N ASP A 28 13.67 34.88 -9.61
CA ASP A 28 12.20 34.78 -9.50
C ASP A 28 11.48 35.01 -10.83
N LEU A 29 12.03 35.88 -11.69
CA LEU A 29 11.43 36.21 -12.99
C LEU A 29 11.66 35.10 -14.01
N GLN A 30 12.90 34.62 -14.13
CA GLN A 30 13.26 33.48 -14.97
C GLN A 30 12.49 32.23 -14.54
N TYR A 31 12.38 31.99 -13.24
CA TYR A 31 11.61 30.88 -12.70
C TYR A 31 10.13 31.00 -13.07
N GLY A 32 9.53 32.18 -12.87
CA GLY A 32 8.16 32.46 -13.29
C GLY A 32 7.92 32.26 -14.79
N GLN A 33 8.88 32.65 -15.64
CA GLN A 33 8.80 32.45 -17.09
C GLN A 33 8.77 30.96 -17.48
N ILE A 34 9.62 30.13 -16.86
CA ILE A 34 9.61 28.69 -17.11
C ILE A 34 8.31 28.06 -16.60
N LEU A 35 7.83 28.42 -15.41
CA LEU A 35 6.54 27.92 -14.90
C LEU A 35 5.38 28.30 -15.84
N ASN A 36 5.38 29.52 -16.38
CA ASN A 36 4.40 29.99 -17.36
C ASN A 36 4.51 29.27 -18.73
N ALA A 37 5.59 28.54 -18.99
CA ALA A 37 5.69 27.65 -20.15
C ALA A 37 4.97 26.31 -19.94
N GLY A 38 4.47 26.03 -18.72
CA GLY A 38 3.60 24.90 -18.40
C GLY A 38 4.25 23.75 -17.62
N VAL A 39 5.41 23.99 -16.99
CA VAL A 39 6.02 23.06 -16.02
C VAL A 39 5.70 23.45 -14.57
N ASN A 40 5.82 22.49 -13.66
CA ASN A 40 5.47 22.61 -12.25
C ASN A 40 6.67 22.94 -11.34
N PHE A 41 7.88 22.57 -11.74
CA PHE A 41 9.10 22.77 -10.96
C PHE A 41 10.34 22.78 -11.87
N VAL A 42 11.48 23.23 -11.32
CA VAL A 42 12.79 23.16 -12.00
C VAL A 42 13.85 22.61 -11.06
N THR A 43 14.90 22.04 -11.64
CA THR A 43 16.09 21.66 -10.86
C THR A 43 17.01 22.87 -10.64
N ALA A 44 17.71 22.94 -9.51
CA ALA A 44 18.70 24.00 -9.26
C ALA A 44 20.05 23.41 -8.82
N PRO A 45 21.19 23.86 -9.37
CA PRO A 45 22.49 23.42 -8.89
C PRO A 45 22.73 23.97 -7.48
N ILE A 46 23.41 23.18 -6.64
CA ILE A 46 23.75 23.60 -5.27
C ILE A 46 24.97 24.52 -5.28
N THR A 47 25.98 24.20 -6.10
CA THR A 47 27.19 25.00 -6.28
C THR A 47 27.39 25.32 -7.76
N ASN A 48 28.34 26.20 -8.05
CA ASN A 48 28.58 26.75 -9.39
C ASN A 48 29.97 26.38 -9.94
N LYS A 49 30.27 26.85 -11.15
CA LYS A 49 31.56 26.66 -11.85
C LYS A 49 32.75 27.18 -11.06
N HIS A 50 32.61 28.27 -10.29
CA HIS A 50 33.70 28.77 -9.45
C HIS A 50 34.10 27.73 -8.39
N PHE A 51 33.13 27.07 -7.76
CA PHE A 51 33.43 25.99 -6.82
C PHE A 51 34.07 24.78 -7.51
N HIS A 52 33.59 24.41 -8.70
CA HIS A 52 34.18 23.35 -9.51
C HIS A 52 35.66 23.63 -9.83
N GLU A 53 35.98 24.82 -10.35
CA GLU A 53 37.37 25.24 -10.66
C GLU A 53 38.25 25.18 -9.41
N ARG A 54 37.76 25.67 -8.27
CA ARG A 54 38.49 25.63 -7.00
C ARG A 54 38.82 24.20 -6.55
N VAL A 55 37.90 23.25 -6.73
CA VAL A 55 38.12 21.84 -6.41
C VAL A 55 39.05 21.18 -7.44
N LYS A 56 38.88 21.49 -8.73
CA LYS A 56 39.74 21.00 -9.82
C LYS A 56 41.20 21.39 -9.58
N ASP A 57 41.45 22.64 -9.19
CA ASP A 57 42.78 23.15 -8.84
C ASP A 57 43.38 22.43 -7.63
N LEU A 58 42.58 22.23 -6.57
CA LEU A 58 42.99 21.50 -5.37
C LEU A 58 43.44 20.08 -5.70
N VAL A 59 42.64 19.34 -6.47
CA VAL A 59 42.93 17.95 -6.86
C VAL A 59 44.15 17.90 -7.76
N SER A 60 44.22 18.76 -8.78
CA SER A 60 45.35 18.80 -9.72
C SER A 60 46.68 19.07 -9.02
N GLN A 61 46.71 20.04 -8.09
CA GLN A 61 47.91 20.34 -7.29
C GLN A 61 48.28 19.19 -6.36
N HIS A 62 47.29 18.50 -5.78
CA HIS A 62 47.53 17.36 -4.90
C HIS A 62 48.10 16.16 -5.68
N LEU A 63 47.50 15.79 -6.82
CA LEU A 63 47.98 14.70 -7.67
C LEU A 63 49.40 14.99 -8.21
N ALA A 64 49.69 16.24 -8.59
CA ALA A 64 51.03 16.64 -9.01
C ALA A 64 52.07 16.48 -7.88
N LYS A 65 51.72 16.84 -6.64
CA LYS A 65 52.58 16.64 -5.46
C LYS A 65 52.77 15.16 -5.11
N ALA A 66 51.71 14.36 -5.22
CA ALA A 66 51.76 12.93 -4.98
C ALA A 66 52.70 12.21 -5.98
N LYS A 67 52.75 12.65 -7.25
CA LYS A 67 53.70 12.12 -8.24
C LYS A 67 55.17 12.48 -7.93
N GLN A 68 55.42 13.59 -7.23
CA GLN A 68 56.78 14.06 -6.94
C GLN A 68 57.38 13.50 -5.63
N ASN A 69 56.53 13.13 -4.66
CA ASN A 69 56.97 12.68 -3.34
C ASN A 69 56.57 11.23 -3.06
N ALA A 70 57.55 10.35 -2.82
CA ALA A 70 57.33 8.94 -2.46
C ALA A 70 56.91 8.72 -0.99
N VAL A 71 56.51 9.77 -0.27
CA VAL A 71 56.11 9.74 1.15
C VAL A 71 54.61 10.00 1.27
N SER A 72 53.95 9.37 2.24
CA SER A 72 52.52 9.53 2.55
C SER A 72 52.11 11.01 2.64
N LEU A 73 51.43 11.52 1.61
CA LEU A 73 50.85 12.85 1.60
C LEU A 73 49.63 12.88 2.54
N ALA A 74 49.38 14.01 3.21
CA ALA A 74 48.12 14.20 3.94
C ALA A 74 46.95 14.36 2.97
N ASP A 75 45.78 13.81 3.31
CA ASP A 75 44.60 13.80 2.44
C ASP A 75 44.20 15.19 1.92
N ALA A 76 43.71 15.25 0.68
CA ALA A 76 43.14 16.47 0.12
C ALA A 76 41.84 16.84 0.85
N VAL A 77 41.82 18.00 1.52
CA VAL A 77 40.64 18.51 2.26
C VAL A 77 39.98 19.64 1.48
N VAL A 78 38.70 19.49 1.17
CA VAL A 78 37.92 20.51 0.46
C VAL A 78 37.55 21.66 1.42
N PRO A 79 37.92 22.92 1.12
CA PRO A 79 37.55 24.04 1.97
C PRO A 79 36.04 24.28 2.02
N PRO A 80 35.50 24.87 3.11
CA PRO A 80 34.08 25.20 3.22
C PRO A 80 33.57 26.08 2.07
N LEU A 81 32.25 26.02 1.84
CA LEU A 81 31.58 26.89 0.86
C LEU A 81 31.67 28.36 1.28
N THR A 82 31.85 29.22 0.28
CA THR A 82 31.82 30.68 0.38
C THR A 82 30.67 31.25 -0.45
N PRO A 83 30.28 32.52 -0.27
CA PRO A 83 29.23 33.13 -1.09
C PRO A 83 29.51 33.17 -2.59
N LYS A 84 30.77 32.94 -3.02
CA LYS A 84 31.12 32.85 -4.45
C LYS A 84 30.87 31.47 -5.04
N ASP A 85 30.76 30.45 -4.20
CA ASP A 85 30.67 29.03 -4.60
C ASP A 85 29.22 28.58 -4.84
N THR A 86 28.24 29.36 -4.36
CA THR A 86 26.82 29.03 -4.46
C THR A 86 25.98 30.30 -4.50
N SER A 87 24.98 30.27 -5.39
CA SER A 87 23.90 31.26 -5.44
C SER A 87 22.59 30.72 -4.86
N LEU A 88 22.60 29.50 -4.30
CA LEU A 88 21.47 28.94 -3.57
C LEU A 88 21.41 29.61 -2.21
N PHE A 89 20.26 30.18 -1.84
CA PHE A 89 20.08 30.80 -0.53
C PHE A 89 18.65 30.55 -0.04
N PRO A 90 18.40 30.53 1.28
CA PRO A 90 17.05 30.31 1.80
C PRO A 90 16.04 31.33 1.23
N SER A 91 15.05 30.85 0.48
CA SER A 91 14.00 31.66 -0.12
C SER A 91 12.70 30.87 -0.26
N HIS A 92 11.58 31.56 -0.57
CA HIS A 92 10.31 30.88 -0.83
C HIS A 92 10.41 29.91 -2.02
N ALA A 93 11.14 30.29 -3.08
CA ALA A 93 11.36 29.48 -4.26
C ALA A 93 12.16 28.20 -3.98
N VAL A 94 13.11 28.22 -3.01
CA VAL A 94 13.92 27.03 -2.67
C VAL A 94 13.07 25.83 -2.26
N THR A 95 11.92 26.05 -1.63
CA THR A 95 11.03 24.95 -1.25
C THR A 95 10.35 24.25 -2.44
N THR A 96 10.39 24.89 -3.61
CA THR A 96 9.85 24.38 -4.88
C THR A 96 10.93 23.81 -5.81
N TYR A 97 12.20 24.14 -5.56
CA TYR A 97 13.33 23.57 -6.31
C TYR A 97 13.60 22.12 -5.93
N ILE A 98 14.06 21.36 -6.92
CA ILE A 98 14.75 20.09 -6.69
C ILE A 98 16.24 20.37 -6.84
N ALA A 99 17.00 20.24 -5.74
CA ALA A 99 18.44 20.49 -5.82
C ALA A 99 19.13 19.42 -6.65
N TYR A 100 20.17 19.80 -7.39
CA TYR A 100 21.00 18.90 -8.18
C TYR A 100 22.43 18.96 -7.65
N ALA A 101 22.94 17.82 -7.16
CA ALA A 101 24.33 17.73 -6.73
C ALA A 101 25.26 17.82 -7.95
N SER A 102 26.47 18.31 -7.72
CA SER A 102 27.45 18.58 -8.77
C SER A 102 27.71 17.35 -9.67
N PRO A 103 27.42 17.40 -10.99
CA PRO A 103 27.54 16.25 -11.89
C PRO A 103 28.98 15.83 -12.24
N TRP A 104 29.96 16.68 -11.90
CA TRP A 104 31.39 16.48 -12.14
C TRP A 104 32.08 15.66 -11.03
N ILE A 105 31.41 15.42 -9.90
CA ILE A 105 31.94 14.54 -8.85
C ILE A 105 31.93 13.08 -9.33
N ASP A 106 32.89 12.29 -8.87
CA ASP A 106 32.96 10.86 -9.17
C ASP A 106 33.12 10.05 -7.89
N LEU A 107 31.99 9.69 -7.29
CA LEU A 107 31.92 8.87 -6.07
C LEU A 107 32.30 7.41 -6.31
N ALA A 108 32.33 6.98 -7.57
CA ALA A 108 32.67 5.61 -7.97
C ALA A 108 34.09 5.49 -8.54
N SER A 109 34.90 6.55 -8.44
CA SER A 109 36.29 6.58 -8.89
C SER A 109 37.12 5.50 -8.17
N THR A 110 38.05 4.88 -8.90
CA THR A 110 38.98 3.91 -8.30
C THR A 110 40.18 4.60 -7.66
N ASP A 111 40.43 5.86 -8.02
CA ASP A 111 41.39 6.73 -7.35
C ASP A 111 40.84 7.18 -5.97
N PRO A 112 41.50 6.79 -4.85
CA PRO A 112 41.03 7.11 -3.51
C PRO A 112 41.01 8.62 -3.22
N VAL A 113 41.87 9.42 -3.86
CA VAL A 113 41.88 10.88 -3.69
C VAL A 113 40.64 11.49 -4.32
N ILE A 114 40.30 11.09 -5.55
CA ILE A 114 39.11 11.59 -6.25
C ILE A 114 37.83 11.13 -5.56
N ALA A 115 37.75 9.86 -5.15
CA ALA A 115 36.60 9.36 -4.40
C ALA A 115 36.42 10.12 -3.07
N SER A 116 37.51 10.37 -2.33
CA SER A 116 37.46 11.13 -1.07
C SER A 116 37.04 12.59 -1.27
N VAL A 117 37.59 13.29 -2.26
CA VAL A 117 37.24 14.68 -2.57
C VAL A 117 35.80 14.78 -3.06
N SER A 118 35.36 13.89 -3.95
CA SER A 118 33.98 13.82 -4.46
C SER A 118 32.98 13.62 -3.32
N ARG A 119 33.30 12.76 -2.36
CA ARG A 119 32.49 12.53 -1.15
C ARG A 119 32.44 13.77 -0.25
N GLN A 120 33.57 14.45 -0.04
CA GLN A 120 33.59 15.70 0.74
C GLN A 120 32.76 16.81 0.08
N VAL A 121 32.84 16.95 -1.24
CA VAL A 121 31.99 17.88 -2.02
C VAL A 121 30.52 17.55 -1.80
N LEU A 122 30.11 16.30 -2.03
CA LEU A 122 28.72 15.87 -1.85
C LEU A 122 28.21 16.21 -0.45
N ASN A 123 29.00 15.93 0.59
CA ASN A 123 28.66 16.23 1.98
C ASN A 123 28.46 17.74 2.23
N LEU A 124 29.33 18.59 1.70
CA LEU A 124 29.20 20.04 1.80
C LEU A 124 27.94 20.56 1.10
N GLU A 125 27.67 20.06 -0.11
CA GLU A 125 26.49 20.42 -0.88
C GLU A 125 25.20 20.02 -0.16
N ILE A 126 25.13 18.79 0.35
CA ILE A 126 23.95 18.29 1.07
C ILE A 126 23.71 19.06 2.36
N ALA A 127 24.77 19.32 3.14
CA ALA A 127 24.65 20.08 4.37
C ALA A 127 24.10 21.49 4.08
N TYR A 128 24.57 22.12 3.00
CA TYR A 128 24.12 23.45 2.60
C TYR A 128 22.70 23.44 2.04
N ALA A 129 22.35 22.50 1.17
CA ALA A 129 20.98 22.36 0.65
C ALA A 129 19.96 22.10 1.76
N ASN A 130 20.32 21.28 2.75
CA ASN A 130 19.50 21.04 3.94
C ASN A 130 19.32 22.32 4.77
N PHE A 131 20.39 23.13 4.94
CA PHE A 131 20.30 24.44 5.58
C PHE A 131 19.36 25.41 4.82
N CYS A 132 19.40 25.39 3.48
CA CYS A 132 18.53 26.22 2.64
C CYS A 132 17.05 25.80 2.66
N GLY A 133 16.72 24.62 3.18
CA GLY A 133 15.34 24.13 3.25
C GLY A 133 14.84 23.44 1.97
N VAL A 134 15.76 22.93 1.14
CA VAL A 134 15.42 22.03 0.02
C VAL A 134 14.71 20.79 0.57
N ARG A 135 13.79 20.19 -0.20
CA ARG A 135 13.09 18.95 0.19
C ARG A 135 13.66 17.68 -0.43
N SER A 136 14.12 17.78 -1.68
CA SER A 136 14.64 16.65 -2.45
C SER A 136 15.90 17.05 -3.19
N ILE A 137 16.89 16.16 -3.19
CA ILE A 137 18.15 16.31 -3.91
C ILE A 137 18.33 15.17 -4.90
N ILE A 138 18.68 15.51 -6.14
CA ILE A 138 19.14 14.58 -7.14
C ILE A 138 20.65 14.41 -7.00
N VAL A 139 21.08 13.16 -6.79
CA VAL A 139 22.48 12.76 -6.85
C VAL A 139 22.71 12.10 -8.23
N PRO A 140 23.63 12.63 -9.05
CA PRO A 140 24.02 12.00 -10.31
C PRO A 140 24.41 10.54 -10.07
N GLY A 141 23.84 9.62 -10.84
CA GLY A 141 24.15 8.20 -10.72
C GLY A 141 25.60 7.86 -11.06
N PRO A 142 26.05 6.65 -10.68
CA PRO A 142 27.41 6.21 -11.00
C PRO A 142 27.63 6.18 -12.51
N ARG A 143 28.84 6.54 -12.97
CA ARG A 143 29.21 6.63 -14.40
C ARG A 143 29.72 5.32 -15.00
N ARG A 144 29.87 4.31 -14.15
CA ARG A 144 30.21 2.93 -14.51
C ARG A 144 29.25 2.02 -13.74
N ASP A 145 28.80 0.94 -14.38
CA ASP A 145 27.92 -0.03 -13.71
C ASP A 145 28.71 -1.06 -12.90
N ALA A 146 27.98 -1.75 -12.02
CA ALA A 146 28.43 -2.93 -11.31
C ALA A 146 29.03 -3.96 -12.28
N SER A 147 30.33 -4.24 -12.12
CA SER A 147 31.07 -5.21 -12.93
C SER A 147 32.25 -5.78 -12.14
N LYS A 148 32.70 -6.98 -12.54
CA LYS A 148 33.75 -7.75 -11.84
C LYS A 148 35.12 -7.05 -11.80
N ASN A 149 35.36 -6.06 -12.67
CA ASN A 149 36.65 -5.37 -12.84
C ASN A 149 36.61 -3.93 -12.30
N GLY A 150 36.54 -3.77 -10.97
CA GLY A 150 36.56 -2.45 -10.31
C GLY A 150 35.21 -1.73 -10.26
N GLY A 151 34.26 -2.06 -11.15
CA GLY A 151 32.89 -1.50 -11.12
C GLY A 151 32.19 -1.75 -9.78
N ASN A 152 32.25 -2.96 -9.25
CA ASN A 152 31.66 -3.28 -7.94
C ASN A 152 32.30 -2.50 -6.78
N GLN A 153 33.60 -2.19 -6.86
CA GLN A 153 34.27 -1.38 -5.84
C GLN A 153 33.79 0.07 -5.90
N GLY A 154 33.70 0.66 -7.10
CA GLY A 154 33.17 2.00 -7.31
C GLY A 154 31.72 2.14 -6.87
N ILE A 155 30.85 1.18 -7.23
CA ILE A 155 29.45 1.17 -6.79
C ILE A 155 29.33 1.07 -5.27
N ALA A 156 30.18 0.29 -4.60
CA ALA A 156 30.20 0.21 -3.14
C ALA A 156 30.55 1.56 -2.50
N GLN A 157 31.56 2.26 -3.02
CA GLN A 157 31.93 3.60 -2.56
C GLN A 157 30.79 4.61 -2.79
N TYR A 158 30.17 4.57 -3.97
CA TYR A 158 29.01 5.38 -4.29
C TYR A 158 27.87 5.17 -3.27
N GLY A 159 27.47 3.92 -3.04
CA GLY A 159 26.40 3.61 -2.09
C GLY A 159 26.74 4.00 -0.65
N ARG A 160 28.00 3.82 -0.23
CA ARG A 160 28.46 4.27 1.09
C ARG A 160 28.40 5.80 1.24
N ALA A 161 28.76 6.54 0.18
CA ALA A 161 28.66 8.00 0.15
C ALA A 161 27.21 8.47 0.22
N VAL A 162 26.28 7.82 -0.51
CA VAL A 162 24.83 8.11 -0.42
C VAL A 162 24.30 7.82 1.00
N GLN A 163 24.70 6.71 1.62
CA GLN A 163 24.32 6.40 3.00
C GLN A 163 24.84 7.46 3.99
N GLU A 164 26.08 7.94 3.82
CA GLU A 164 26.65 9.02 4.64
C GLU A 164 25.88 10.33 4.48
N ALA A 165 25.63 10.72 3.23
CA ALA A 165 24.80 11.83 2.83
C ALA A 165 23.42 11.84 3.52
N MET A 166 22.77 10.67 3.58
CA MET A 166 21.48 10.49 4.25
C MET A 166 21.53 10.70 5.76
N ASN A 167 22.68 10.49 6.39
CA ASN A 167 22.88 10.76 7.83
C ASN A 167 23.15 12.24 8.09
N ILE A 168 23.82 12.95 7.16
CA ILE A 168 24.06 14.39 7.25
C ILE A 168 22.75 15.17 7.17
N ALA A 169 21.86 14.78 6.26
CA ALA A 169 20.55 15.42 6.09
C ALA A 169 19.40 14.43 6.32
N SER A 170 18.96 14.35 7.57
CA SER A 170 17.92 13.39 8.02
C SER A 170 16.53 13.63 7.44
N ARG A 171 16.25 14.83 6.91
CA ARG A 171 14.93 15.22 6.38
C ARG A 171 14.87 15.31 4.85
N LEU A 172 16.00 15.20 4.16
CA LEU A 172 16.02 15.23 2.69
C LEU A 172 15.61 13.89 2.09
N ASN A 173 14.90 13.95 0.97
CA ASN A 173 14.74 12.84 0.05
C ASN A 173 15.91 12.82 -0.93
N PHE A 174 16.46 11.64 -1.18
CA PHE A 174 17.60 11.41 -2.06
C PHE A 174 17.13 10.69 -3.31
N ILE A 175 17.53 11.20 -4.47
CA ILE A 175 17.07 10.68 -5.76
C ILE A 175 18.30 10.35 -6.59
N VAL A 176 18.59 9.07 -6.79
CA VAL A 176 19.72 8.63 -7.62
C VAL A 176 19.30 8.68 -9.08
N HIS A 177 19.95 9.52 -9.88
CA HIS A 177 19.61 9.71 -11.29
C HIS A 177 20.49 8.85 -12.19
N ILE A 178 19.97 7.71 -12.64
CA ILE A 178 20.68 6.66 -13.38
C ILE A 178 20.01 6.40 -14.74
N PRO A 179 20.73 5.99 -15.80
CA PRO A 179 20.07 5.54 -17.02
C PRO A 179 19.29 4.24 -16.82
N MET A 180 18.25 4.02 -17.64
CA MET A 180 17.52 2.75 -17.66
C MET A 180 18.45 1.57 -18.01
N TYR A 181 19.32 1.82 -19.00
CA TYR A 181 20.50 1.04 -19.37
C TYR A 181 21.45 1.99 -20.12
N ARG A 182 22.74 1.64 -20.24
CA ARG A 182 23.74 2.54 -20.88
C ARG A 182 23.68 2.56 -22.41
N GLU A 183 22.63 3.15 -22.96
CA GLU A 183 22.58 3.54 -24.37
C GLU A 183 23.64 4.63 -24.66
N PRO A 184 24.41 4.53 -25.76
CA PRO A 184 25.37 5.56 -26.12
C PRO A 184 24.72 6.94 -26.25
N GLY A 185 25.23 7.93 -25.52
CA GLY A 185 24.71 9.30 -25.50
C GLY A 185 23.49 9.53 -24.60
N LEU A 186 23.08 8.56 -23.78
CA LEU A 186 22.05 8.74 -22.76
C LEU A 186 22.60 9.30 -21.43
N GLU A 187 23.89 9.07 -21.18
CA GLU A 187 24.59 9.63 -20.03
C GLU A 187 24.84 11.14 -20.18
N GLU A 188 25.03 11.82 -19.05
CA GLU A 188 25.36 13.25 -19.06
C GLU A 188 26.78 13.49 -19.59
N THR A 189 26.97 14.60 -20.30
CA THR A 189 28.21 14.91 -21.02
C THR A 189 29.21 15.76 -20.20
N VAL A 190 29.18 15.66 -18.86
CA VAL A 190 30.01 16.49 -17.97
C VAL A 190 31.41 15.89 -17.79
N GLU A 191 32.45 16.72 -17.80
CA GLU A 191 33.83 16.32 -17.48
C GLU A 191 33.94 15.95 -15.99
N LEU A 192 34.27 14.68 -15.70
CA LEU A 192 34.42 14.18 -14.32
C LEU A 192 35.80 14.53 -13.75
N LEU A 193 35.92 14.64 -12.42
CA LEU A 193 37.22 14.77 -11.74
C LEU A 193 38.20 13.64 -12.06
N SER A 194 37.69 12.44 -12.37
CA SER A 194 38.52 11.28 -12.73
C SER A 194 39.36 11.49 -13.99
N THR A 195 39.02 12.46 -14.84
CA THR A 195 39.85 12.86 -15.99
C THR A 195 41.21 13.45 -15.60
N LEU A 196 41.37 13.90 -14.35
CA LEU A 196 42.64 14.41 -13.83
C LEU A 196 43.63 13.30 -13.44
N SER A 197 43.14 12.06 -13.29
CA SER A 197 43.95 10.90 -12.95
C SER A 197 44.25 10.06 -14.19
N GLU A 198 45.39 9.38 -14.20
CA GLU A 198 45.77 8.46 -15.29
C GLU A 198 45.05 7.10 -15.12
N GLU A 199 43.75 7.12 -14.82
CA GLU A 199 43.01 5.87 -14.71
C GLU A 199 42.97 5.17 -16.07
N PRO A 200 43.17 3.83 -16.11
CA PRO A 200 42.92 3.07 -17.31
C PRO A 200 41.44 3.22 -17.67
N HIS A 201 41.16 3.89 -18.80
CA HIS A 201 39.82 3.91 -19.35
C HIS A 201 39.42 2.46 -19.67
N PRO A 202 38.29 1.96 -19.14
CA PRO A 202 37.83 0.63 -19.49
C PRO A 202 37.61 0.57 -21.00
N GLU A 203 38.14 -0.47 -21.65
CA GLU A 203 37.88 -0.71 -23.06
C GLU A 203 36.35 -0.80 -23.26
N GLU A 204 35.82 -0.02 -24.20
CA GLU A 204 34.39 -0.07 -24.53
C GLU A 204 34.01 -1.48 -24.96
N SER A 205 33.29 -2.20 -24.10
CA SER A 205 32.71 -3.49 -24.48
C SER A 205 31.70 -3.26 -25.59
N ARG A 206 31.84 -3.98 -26.70
CA ARG A 206 30.91 -3.84 -27.84
C ARG A 206 29.47 -4.27 -27.52
N GLU A 207 29.28 -5.05 -26.46
CA GLU A 207 27.99 -5.54 -26.01
C GLU A 207 27.49 -4.73 -24.81
N ILE A 208 26.25 -4.24 -24.90
CA ILE A 208 25.60 -3.47 -23.84
C ILE A 208 24.79 -4.43 -22.97
N ASP A 209 25.22 -4.61 -21.73
CA ASP A 209 24.46 -5.33 -20.73
C ASP A 209 23.33 -4.44 -20.18
N ILE A 210 22.11 -4.68 -20.65
CA ILE A 210 20.95 -3.86 -20.31
C ILE A 210 20.55 -3.89 -18.81
N TYR A 211 20.99 -4.89 -18.05
CA TYR A 211 20.58 -5.07 -16.63
C TYR A 211 21.58 -4.48 -15.62
N SER A 212 22.79 -4.15 -16.06
CA SER A 212 23.89 -3.71 -15.20
C SER A 212 23.59 -2.41 -14.43
N ALA A 213 22.85 -1.47 -15.04
CA ALA A 213 22.38 -0.26 -14.37
C ALA A 213 21.38 -0.58 -13.24
N TRP A 214 20.47 -1.53 -13.45
CA TRP A 214 19.53 -1.98 -12.42
C TRP A 214 20.25 -2.70 -11.27
N ASP A 215 21.25 -3.54 -11.56
CA ASP A 215 22.11 -4.18 -10.54
C ASP A 215 22.87 -3.15 -9.70
N SER A 216 23.31 -2.06 -10.34
CA SER A 216 23.96 -0.93 -9.66
C SER A 216 23.00 -0.24 -8.71
N TRP A 217 21.78 0.05 -9.16
CA TRP A 217 20.72 0.59 -8.30
C TRP A 217 20.40 -0.36 -7.14
N HIS A 218 20.24 -1.67 -7.41
CA HIS A 218 20.00 -2.68 -6.38
C HIS A 218 21.08 -2.66 -5.31
N SER A 219 22.36 -2.58 -5.70
CA SER A 219 23.49 -2.49 -4.78
C SER A 219 23.41 -1.24 -3.90
N VAL A 220 23.09 -0.08 -4.49
CA VAL A 220 22.93 1.19 -3.77
C VAL A 220 21.78 1.11 -2.76
N ARG A 221 20.57 0.70 -3.18
CA ARG A 221 19.42 0.63 -2.26
C ARG A 221 19.60 -0.40 -1.15
N THR A 222 20.33 -1.48 -1.41
CA THR A 222 20.66 -2.50 -0.40
C THR A 222 21.62 -1.94 0.66
N MET A 223 22.69 -1.24 0.26
CA MET A 223 23.61 -0.59 1.21
C MET A 223 22.95 0.52 2.02
N CYS A 224 21.97 1.22 1.43
CA CYS A 224 21.15 2.21 2.12
C CYS A 224 19.98 1.60 2.90
N GLU A 225 19.99 0.28 3.13
CA GLU A 225 19.02 -0.45 3.95
C GLU A 225 17.56 -0.18 3.54
N TYR A 226 17.31 -0.05 2.22
CA TYR A 226 15.99 0.19 1.66
C TYR A 226 15.28 1.41 2.27
N SER A 227 16.02 2.46 2.60
CA SER A 227 15.45 3.66 3.22
C SER A 227 14.30 4.26 2.41
N MET A 228 13.17 4.55 3.08
CA MET A 228 11.99 5.20 2.47
C MET A 228 12.23 6.64 1.97
N ARG A 229 13.43 7.20 2.22
CA ARG A 229 13.86 8.51 1.70
C ARG A 229 14.69 8.39 0.42
N LEU A 230 15.03 7.18 -0.01
CA LEU A 230 15.85 6.92 -1.18
C LEU A 230 14.96 6.50 -2.36
N TYR A 231 15.05 7.26 -3.44
CA TYR A 231 14.30 7.07 -4.67
C TYR A 231 15.25 6.96 -5.87
N VAL A 232 14.72 6.50 -7.00
CA VAL A 232 15.44 6.46 -8.26
C VAL A 232 14.77 7.34 -9.31
N ALA A 233 15.58 8.02 -10.10
CA ALA A 233 15.21 8.72 -11.31
C ALA A 233 15.84 8.02 -12.51
N ILE A 234 15.03 7.70 -13.52
CA ILE A 234 15.48 6.96 -14.68
C ILE A 234 15.57 7.87 -15.89
N ARG A 235 16.75 7.94 -16.52
CA ARG A 235 16.87 8.50 -17.89
C ARG A 235 16.29 7.50 -18.88
N VAL A 236 15.26 7.93 -19.59
CA VAL A 236 14.54 7.10 -20.56
C VAL A 236 15.32 7.10 -21.88
N PRO A 237 15.70 5.91 -22.40
CA PRO A 237 16.49 5.77 -23.62
C PRO A 237 15.67 6.09 -24.87
N ARG A 238 16.36 6.31 -25.99
CA ARG A 238 15.73 6.42 -27.32
C ARG A 238 15.14 5.07 -27.74
N ALA A 239 15.86 3.97 -27.54
CA ALA A 239 15.33 2.62 -27.73
C ALA A 239 14.91 2.01 -26.38
N LEU A 240 13.64 1.67 -26.20
CA LEU A 240 13.23 1.00 -24.95
C LEU A 240 13.74 -0.44 -24.89
N PRO A 241 14.14 -0.93 -23.70
CA PRO A 241 14.55 -2.31 -23.51
C PRO A 241 13.33 -3.24 -23.52
N GLU A 242 13.58 -4.55 -23.40
CA GLU A 242 12.52 -5.54 -23.26
C GLU A 242 11.64 -5.30 -22.03
N LYS A 243 10.41 -5.81 -22.09
CA LYS A 243 9.38 -5.60 -21.06
C LYS A 243 9.85 -6.08 -19.68
N ALA A 244 10.66 -7.14 -19.60
CA ALA A 244 11.21 -7.65 -18.35
C ALA A 244 12.05 -6.61 -17.58
N LEU A 245 12.88 -5.82 -18.26
CA LEU A 245 13.64 -4.75 -17.59
C LEU A 245 12.73 -3.57 -17.20
N GLN A 246 11.73 -3.25 -18.03
CA GLN A 246 10.74 -2.23 -17.69
C GLN A 246 9.97 -2.62 -16.41
N ASP A 247 9.53 -3.87 -16.30
CA ASP A 247 8.77 -4.37 -15.14
C ASP A 247 9.62 -4.34 -13.85
N LYS A 248 10.92 -4.61 -13.95
CA LYS A 248 11.87 -4.40 -12.84
C LYS A 248 11.88 -2.96 -12.37
N TRP A 249 12.02 -2.00 -13.29
CA TRP A 249 12.02 -0.59 -12.94
C TRP A 249 10.66 -0.11 -12.41
N PHE A 250 9.55 -0.65 -12.92
CA PHE A 250 8.20 -0.36 -12.43
C PHE A 250 8.01 -0.73 -10.95
N ALA A 251 8.69 -1.77 -10.47
CA ALA A 251 8.66 -2.19 -9.07
C ALA A 251 9.49 -1.31 -8.12
N GLU A 252 10.43 -0.52 -8.65
CA GLU A 252 11.36 0.30 -7.86
C GLU A 252 10.71 1.61 -7.38
N PRO A 253 11.23 2.27 -6.32
CA PRO A 253 10.70 3.54 -5.83
C PRO A 253 11.04 4.71 -6.78
N LEU A 254 10.34 4.77 -7.90
CA LEU A 254 10.52 5.79 -8.94
C LEU A 254 10.04 7.16 -8.50
N HIS A 255 10.87 8.17 -8.69
CA HIS A 255 10.49 9.57 -8.52
C HIS A 255 10.43 10.33 -9.85
N PHE A 256 11.34 10.05 -10.79
CA PHE A 256 11.37 10.73 -12.09
C PHE A 256 11.55 9.76 -13.26
N LEU A 257 10.87 10.08 -14.37
CA LEU A 257 11.24 9.65 -15.72
C LEU A 257 11.85 10.86 -16.44
N SER A 258 13.16 10.86 -16.63
CA SER A 258 13.89 11.91 -17.34
C SER A 258 13.85 11.65 -18.85
N LEU A 259 13.38 12.65 -19.59
CA LEU A 259 13.20 12.63 -21.04
C LEU A 259 14.08 13.71 -21.67
N SER A 260 15.09 13.31 -22.43
CA SER A 260 15.88 14.24 -23.26
C SER A 260 15.29 14.36 -24.66
N GLY A 261 15.77 15.32 -25.46
CA GLY A 261 15.34 15.48 -26.85
C GLY A 261 15.48 14.21 -27.69
N ASN A 262 16.42 13.31 -27.36
CA ASN A 262 16.67 12.05 -28.06
C ASN A 262 15.54 11.01 -27.87
N ALA A 263 14.74 11.12 -26.80
CA ALA A 263 13.59 10.24 -26.59
C ALA A 263 12.42 10.55 -27.54
N PHE A 264 12.39 11.78 -28.11
CA PHE A 264 11.34 12.23 -29.00
C PHE A 264 11.72 12.03 -30.47
N GLN A 265 10.70 11.84 -31.31
CA GLN A 265 10.80 11.82 -32.76
C GLN A 265 9.95 12.96 -33.34
N LYS A 266 10.35 13.51 -34.48
CA LYS A 266 9.51 14.49 -35.18
C LYS A 266 8.37 13.78 -35.90
N ASN A 267 7.14 14.23 -35.66
CA ASN A 267 5.97 13.75 -36.40
C ASN A 267 5.96 14.33 -37.84
N LYS A 268 4.93 13.98 -38.63
CA LYS A 268 4.78 14.47 -40.01
C LYS A 268 4.70 16.00 -40.12
N THR A 269 4.29 16.70 -39.06
CA THR A 269 4.20 18.16 -38.99
C THR A 269 5.42 18.81 -38.34
N GLY A 270 6.46 18.04 -38.02
CA GLY A 270 7.72 18.54 -37.45
C GLY A 270 7.74 18.70 -35.93
N HIS A 271 6.65 18.40 -35.22
CA HIS A 271 6.54 18.53 -33.76
C HIS A 271 7.12 17.30 -33.03
N PRO A 272 7.67 17.46 -31.81
CA PRO A 272 8.16 16.34 -31.02
C PRO A 272 7.01 15.42 -30.60
N ALA A 273 7.22 14.11 -30.72
CA ALA A 273 6.31 13.07 -30.30
C ALA A 273 7.08 11.83 -29.81
N LEU A 274 6.60 11.22 -28.73
CA LEU A 274 7.16 9.97 -28.22
C LEU A 274 6.69 8.77 -29.08
N PRO A 275 7.56 7.78 -29.32
CA PRO A 275 7.16 6.51 -29.93
C PRO A 275 6.05 5.81 -29.13
N ARG A 276 5.29 4.92 -29.79
CA ARG A 276 4.17 4.23 -29.13
C ARG A 276 4.59 3.43 -27.90
N ALA A 277 5.75 2.76 -27.96
CA ALA A 277 6.29 1.99 -26.85
C ALA A 277 6.54 2.87 -25.60
N HIS A 278 7.08 4.08 -25.78
CA HIS A 278 7.26 5.06 -24.71
C HIS A 278 5.94 5.55 -24.12
N GLN A 279 4.95 5.82 -24.98
CA GLN A 279 3.61 6.19 -24.53
C GLN A 279 3.01 5.09 -23.65
N ASP A 280 3.06 3.82 -24.11
CA ASP A 280 2.51 2.69 -23.36
C ASP A 280 3.26 2.45 -22.03
N MET A 281 4.58 2.61 -21.99
CA MET A 281 5.36 2.55 -20.74
C MET A 281 4.94 3.65 -19.76
N ILE A 282 4.87 4.91 -20.22
CA ILE A 282 4.45 6.04 -19.38
C ILE A 282 3.03 5.82 -18.87
N PHE A 283 2.10 5.39 -19.72
CA PHE A 283 0.72 5.13 -19.31
C PHE A 283 0.63 4.07 -18.21
N ASN A 284 1.44 3.02 -18.29
CA ASN A 284 1.50 2.00 -17.25
C ASN A 284 2.05 2.57 -15.94
N TYR A 285 3.14 3.35 -16.00
CA TYR A 285 3.81 3.90 -14.81
C TYR A 285 2.93 4.95 -14.09
N MET A 286 2.09 5.65 -14.84
CA MET A 286 1.17 6.66 -14.30
C MET A 286 -0.02 6.05 -13.55
N ARG A 287 -0.13 4.71 -13.52
CA ARG A 287 -1.09 3.99 -12.65
C ARG A 287 -0.57 3.71 -11.25
N LEU A 288 0.73 3.92 -11.00
CA LEU A 288 1.31 3.81 -9.65
C LEU A 288 0.67 4.85 -8.73
N LYS A 289 0.36 4.47 -7.48
CA LYS A 289 -0.12 5.38 -6.42
C LYS A 289 0.79 6.60 -6.28
N ASN A 290 2.09 6.37 -6.32
CA ASN A 290 3.11 7.41 -6.40
C ASN A 290 3.68 7.42 -7.83
N ALA A 291 2.92 7.97 -8.78
CA ALA A 291 3.37 8.07 -10.17
C ALA A 291 4.64 8.93 -10.29
N PRO A 292 5.64 8.51 -11.08
CA PRO A 292 6.86 9.28 -11.27
C PRO A 292 6.56 10.58 -12.03
N TRP A 293 7.24 11.66 -11.68
CA TRP A 293 7.12 12.93 -12.40
C TRP A 293 7.95 12.86 -13.68
N LEU A 294 7.55 13.61 -14.71
CA LEU A 294 8.29 13.69 -15.97
C LEU A 294 9.28 14.85 -15.91
N LEU A 295 10.56 14.58 -16.15
CA LEU A 295 11.63 15.57 -16.13
C LEU A 295 12.18 15.80 -17.53
N LEU A 296 11.81 16.91 -18.17
CA LEU A 296 12.39 17.32 -19.46
C LEU A 296 13.83 17.79 -19.24
N SER A 297 14.79 17.03 -19.76
CA SER A 297 16.23 17.23 -19.51
C SER A 297 16.92 17.76 -20.75
N ASP A 298 17.61 18.89 -20.63
CA ASP A 298 18.32 19.56 -21.71
C ASP A 298 17.42 19.90 -22.92
N VAL A 299 16.13 20.11 -22.61
CA VAL A 299 15.11 20.58 -23.54
C VAL A 299 14.53 21.85 -22.92
N GLY A 300 14.78 23.01 -23.52
CA GLY A 300 14.33 24.28 -22.95
C GLY A 300 15.16 25.48 -23.36
N PRO A 301 14.73 26.69 -22.97
CA PRO A 301 15.57 27.88 -23.02
C PRO A 301 16.73 27.73 -22.02
N ASP A 302 17.93 28.17 -22.44
CA ASP A 302 19.06 28.34 -21.55
C ASP A 302 18.89 29.61 -20.67
N PRO A 303 19.69 29.78 -19.60
CA PRO A 303 19.59 30.96 -18.74
C PRO A 303 19.79 32.30 -19.50
N ALA A 304 20.59 32.29 -20.56
CA ALA A 304 20.87 33.47 -21.38
C ALA A 304 19.63 33.93 -22.16
N SER A 305 18.90 32.99 -22.77
CA SER A 305 17.66 33.25 -23.48
C SER A 305 16.53 33.71 -22.56
N LEU A 306 16.43 33.16 -21.35
CA LEU A 306 15.49 33.64 -20.33
C LEU A 306 15.79 35.08 -19.91
N THR A 307 17.08 35.41 -19.72
CA THR A 307 17.50 36.77 -19.37
C THR A 307 17.18 37.77 -20.48
N ALA A 308 17.43 37.39 -21.74
CA ALA A 308 17.06 38.22 -22.89
C ALA A 308 15.54 38.45 -22.96
N GLU A 309 14.74 37.43 -22.68
CA GLU A 309 13.28 37.54 -22.67
C GLU A 309 12.76 38.41 -21.52
N ALA A 310 13.34 38.27 -20.32
CA ALA A 310 13.07 39.14 -19.18
C ALA A 310 13.36 40.61 -19.50
N GLN A 311 14.47 40.90 -20.17
CA GLN A 311 14.81 42.26 -20.61
C GLN A 311 13.82 42.80 -21.65
N LEU A 312 13.41 41.98 -22.64
CA LEU A 312 12.40 42.35 -23.63
C LEU A 312 11.05 42.67 -22.98
N GLN A 313 10.62 41.86 -22.00
CA GLN A 313 9.38 42.09 -21.23
C GLN A 313 9.46 43.38 -20.39
N ALA A 314 10.59 43.62 -19.72
CA ALA A 314 10.79 44.84 -18.93
C ALA A 314 10.77 46.11 -19.80
N VAL A 315 11.39 46.08 -21.00
CA VAL A 315 11.36 47.19 -21.96
C VAL A 315 9.96 47.44 -22.52
N SER A 316 9.16 46.37 -22.72
CA SER A 316 7.77 46.49 -23.15
C SER A 316 6.88 47.14 -22.08
N LEU A 317 7.08 46.78 -20.80
CA LEU A 317 6.34 47.33 -19.66
C LEU A 317 6.73 48.78 -19.34
N ALA A 318 8.00 49.16 -19.57
CA ALA A 318 8.50 50.51 -19.32
C ALA A 318 7.99 51.54 -20.36
N ASN A 319 7.53 51.09 -21.53
CA ASN A 319 7.17 51.97 -22.65
C ASN A 319 5.66 52.21 -22.84
N GLN A 320 4.77 51.72 -21.97
CA GLN A 320 3.32 51.92 -22.13
C GLN A 320 2.57 52.12 -20.79
N VAL A 321 1.78 53.20 -20.70
CA VAL A 321 0.68 53.32 -19.72
C VAL A 321 -0.49 52.50 -20.29
N PRO A 322 -1.02 51.47 -19.59
CA PRO A 322 -2.01 50.59 -20.19
C PRO A 322 -3.30 51.35 -20.51
N THR A 323 -3.70 51.38 -21.78
CA THR A 323 -5.03 51.81 -22.22
C THR A 323 -5.91 50.61 -22.52
N ALA A 324 -7.24 50.77 -22.53
CA ALA A 324 -8.18 49.68 -22.77
C ALA A 324 -8.03 48.98 -24.14
N ALA A 325 -7.26 49.56 -25.07
CA ALA A 325 -6.91 48.98 -26.36
C ALA A 325 -5.71 48.01 -26.31
N ASP A 326 -4.95 48.00 -25.20
CA ASP A 326 -3.76 47.17 -25.00
C ASP A 326 -4.09 45.78 -24.40
N PHE A 327 -5.39 45.44 -24.30
CA PHE A 327 -5.86 44.08 -24.02
C PHE A 327 -6.17 43.38 -25.35
N PRO A 328 -5.20 42.66 -25.96
CA PRO A 328 -5.49 41.87 -27.14
C PRO A 328 -6.51 40.77 -26.81
N PRO A 329 -7.34 40.35 -27.78
CA PRO A 329 -8.20 39.18 -27.60
C PRO A 329 -7.36 37.96 -27.21
N LEU A 330 -7.92 37.08 -26.37
CA LEU A 330 -7.26 35.93 -25.71
C LEU A 330 -6.41 35.02 -26.62
N GLY A 331 -6.55 35.09 -27.95
CA GLY A 331 -5.77 34.33 -28.93
C GLY A 331 -4.42 34.95 -29.33
N ASP A 332 -4.26 36.27 -29.25
CA ASP A 332 -3.13 37.00 -29.87
C ASP A 332 -2.04 37.45 -28.88
N SER A 333 -2.28 37.34 -27.56
CA SER A 333 -1.35 37.78 -26.51
C SER A 333 -0.08 36.93 -26.38
N SER A 334 -0.04 35.73 -26.96
CA SER A 334 1.10 34.79 -26.81
C SER A 334 2.18 34.90 -27.89
N ALA A 335 1.89 35.57 -29.01
CA ALA A 335 2.67 35.44 -30.24
C ALA A 335 3.79 36.49 -30.41
N GLN A 336 3.67 37.67 -29.79
CA GLN A 336 4.48 38.83 -30.17
C GLN A 336 5.80 39.02 -29.40
N LEU A 337 6.06 38.29 -28.29
CA LEU A 337 7.21 38.58 -27.41
C LEU A 337 8.03 37.36 -26.92
N THR A 338 7.75 36.14 -27.40
CA THR A 338 8.44 34.92 -26.93
C THR A 338 9.61 34.52 -27.83
N THR A 339 10.76 34.19 -27.25
CA THR A 339 11.93 33.70 -27.99
C THR A 339 11.67 32.35 -28.66
N ASP A 340 12.36 32.05 -29.77
CA ASP A 340 12.22 30.78 -30.48
C ASP A 340 12.54 29.55 -29.60
N SER A 341 13.43 29.73 -28.61
CA SER A 341 13.78 28.70 -27.64
C SER A 341 12.60 28.33 -26.72
N LEU A 342 11.91 29.34 -26.16
CA LEU A 342 10.72 29.15 -25.32
C LEU A 342 9.53 28.61 -26.11
N LYS A 343 9.36 29.07 -27.37
CA LYS A 343 8.37 28.50 -28.29
C LYS A 343 8.63 27.01 -28.56
N SER A 344 9.87 26.66 -28.86
CA SER A 344 10.29 25.26 -29.06
C SER A 344 10.04 24.41 -27.82
N PHE A 345 10.42 24.89 -26.63
CA PHE A 345 10.17 24.21 -25.36
C PHE A 345 8.69 23.94 -25.11
N ARG A 346 7.83 24.94 -25.35
CA ARG A 346 6.38 24.81 -25.23
C ARG A 346 5.81 23.70 -26.11
N THR A 347 6.41 23.39 -27.26
CA THR A 347 5.94 22.27 -28.10
C THR A 347 6.04 20.92 -27.41
N TYR A 348 7.09 20.67 -26.61
CA TYR A 348 7.23 19.45 -25.81
C TYR A 348 6.20 19.39 -24.69
N VAL A 349 6.00 20.52 -23.99
CA VAL A 349 5.01 20.62 -22.90
C VAL A 349 3.59 20.39 -23.43
N VAL A 350 3.22 21.03 -24.54
CA VAL A 350 1.92 20.84 -25.20
C VAL A 350 1.73 19.39 -25.64
N TYR A 351 2.77 18.76 -26.21
CA TYR A 351 2.70 17.34 -26.57
C TYR A 351 2.47 16.44 -25.34
N LEU A 352 3.18 16.66 -24.24
CA LEU A 352 2.99 15.87 -23.01
C LEU A 352 1.61 16.10 -22.39
N LYS A 353 1.08 17.32 -22.43
CA LYS A 353 -0.29 17.63 -21.99
C LYS A 353 -1.34 16.99 -22.90
N TRP A 354 -1.11 16.96 -24.21
CA TRP A 354 -1.95 16.19 -25.13
C TRP A 354 -1.89 14.70 -24.82
N LEU A 355 -0.70 14.17 -24.55
CA LEU A 355 -0.47 12.76 -24.21
C LEU A 355 -1.15 12.37 -22.90
N GLU A 356 -1.14 13.27 -21.90
CA GLU A 356 -1.89 13.13 -20.65
C GLU A 356 -3.38 12.88 -20.92
N MET A 357 -3.98 13.61 -21.86
CA MET A 357 -5.38 13.43 -22.26
C MET A 357 -5.65 12.13 -23.02
N GLN A 358 -4.64 11.54 -23.67
CA GLN A 358 -4.77 10.26 -24.37
C GLN A 358 -4.80 9.04 -23.43
N GLN A 359 -4.42 9.22 -22.17
CA GLN A 359 -4.47 8.14 -21.18
C GLN A 359 -5.88 7.62 -21.01
N ARG A 360 -6.03 6.31 -20.78
CA ARG A 360 -7.34 5.75 -20.44
C ARG A 360 -7.83 6.36 -19.12
N PRO A 361 -9.14 6.66 -19.00
CA PRO A 361 -9.75 6.98 -17.71
C PRO A 361 -9.40 5.93 -16.66
N LEU A 362 -9.43 6.32 -15.39
CA LEU A 362 -9.35 5.37 -14.29
C LEU A 362 -10.61 4.50 -14.30
N SER A 363 -10.44 3.18 -14.37
CA SER A 363 -11.51 2.21 -14.13
C SER A 363 -11.99 2.29 -12.68
N TYR A 364 -13.11 1.63 -12.36
CA TYR A 364 -13.61 1.52 -10.98
C TYR A 364 -12.51 1.00 -10.01
N LEU A 365 -11.71 0.02 -10.45
CA LEU A 365 -10.58 -0.52 -9.69
C LEU A 365 -9.42 0.46 -9.48
N GLU A 366 -9.33 1.49 -10.32
CA GLU A 366 -8.28 2.51 -10.29
C GLU A 366 -8.77 3.83 -9.66
N GLN A 367 -10.05 3.92 -9.24
CA GLN A 367 -10.56 5.07 -8.52
C GLN A 367 -9.83 5.25 -7.18
N THR A 368 -9.81 6.49 -6.69
CA THR A 368 -9.03 6.94 -5.52
C THR A 368 -9.22 6.03 -4.30
N THR A 369 -10.42 5.48 -4.09
CA THR A 369 -10.73 4.58 -2.97
C THR A 369 -9.91 3.30 -3.00
N LEU A 370 -9.70 2.66 -4.15
CA LEU A 370 -8.93 1.41 -4.23
C LEU A 370 -7.44 1.68 -4.47
N THR A 371 -7.08 2.83 -5.05
CA THR A 371 -5.68 3.23 -5.26
C THR A 371 -4.94 3.50 -3.95
N SER A 372 -5.63 3.93 -2.89
CA SER A 372 -5.03 4.08 -1.56
C SER A 372 -4.49 2.75 -0.99
N PHE A 373 -5.09 1.61 -1.37
CA PHE A 373 -4.70 0.26 -0.95
C PHE A 373 -3.52 -0.33 -1.74
N GLN A 374 -3.07 0.32 -2.83
CA GLN A 374 -1.89 -0.17 -3.57
C GLN A 374 -0.69 -0.29 -2.63
N ASP A 375 -0.13 -1.50 -2.58
CA ASP A 375 1.00 -1.90 -1.73
C ASP A 375 0.82 -1.57 -0.24
N TRP A 376 -0.43 -1.47 0.23
CA TRP A 376 -0.75 -1.27 1.64
C TRP A 376 -0.99 -2.61 2.34
N LEU A 377 -0.09 -2.98 3.26
CA LEU A 377 -0.15 -4.23 3.99
C LEU A 377 -1.24 -4.21 5.08
N GLN A 378 -2.15 -5.17 5.00
CA GLN A 378 -3.22 -5.41 5.95
C GLN A 378 -3.07 -6.81 6.55
N SER A 379 -3.32 -6.94 7.85
CA SER A 379 -3.38 -8.26 8.47
C SER A 379 -4.55 -9.06 7.87
N PRO A 380 -4.35 -10.35 7.53
CA PRO A 380 -5.44 -11.21 7.11
C PRO A 380 -6.53 -11.25 8.18
N LEU A 381 -7.79 -11.27 7.74
CA LEU A 381 -8.91 -11.41 8.66
C LEU A 381 -8.90 -12.80 9.29
N GLN A 382 -9.41 -12.90 10.52
CA GLN A 382 -9.64 -14.19 11.20
C GLN A 382 -11.10 -14.31 11.66
N PRO A 383 -12.08 -14.43 10.74
CA PRO A 383 -13.50 -14.40 11.08
C PRO A 383 -13.94 -15.54 12.02
N LEU A 384 -13.17 -16.64 12.07
CA LEU A 384 -13.44 -17.71 13.03
C LEU A 384 -13.16 -17.27 14.48
N SER A 385 -12.07 -16.55 14.70
CA SER A 385 -11.61 -16.14 16.04
C SER A 385 -12.24 -14.83 16.51
N ASP A 386 -12.49 -13.91 15.57
CA ASP A 386 -12.99 -12.57 15.83
C ASP A 386 -14.39 -12.37 15.26
N ASN A 387 -15.17 -11.48 15.88
CA ASN A 387 -16.46 -11.08 15.34
C ASN A 387 -16.25 -9.85 14.47
N LEU A 388 -16.53 -9.97 13.18
CA LEU A 388 -16.38 -8.87 12.23
C LEU A 388 -17.38 -7.74 12.53
N GLU A 389 -16.96 -6.51 12.23
CA GLU A 389 -17.77 -5.30 12.32
C GLU A 389 -18.70 -5.15 11.11
N SER A 390 -19.78 -4.37 11.27
CA SER A 390 -20.77 -4.16 10.20
C SER A 390 -20.15 -3.56 8.93
N ALA A 391 -19.20 -2.62 9.08
CA ALA A 391 -18.53 -2.00 7.94
C ALA A 391 -17.71 -3.00 7.12
N THR A 392 -17.13 -4.03 7.75
CA THR A 392 -16.41 -5.10 7.05
C THR A 392 -17.35 -5.92 6.16
N TYR A 393 -18.54 -6.29 6.67
CA TYR A 393 -19.56 -6.95 5.85
C TYR A 393 -20.04 -6.08 4.69
N GLU A 394 -20.20 -4.78 4.91
CA GLU A 394 -20.61 -3.84 3.85
C GLU A 394 -19.61 -3.77 2.70
N VAL A 395 -18.31 -3.77 3.01
CA VAL A 395 -17.26 -3.85 1.98
C VAL A 395 -17.37 -5.16 1.20
N PHE A 396 -17.59 -6.30 1.88
CA PHE A 396 -17.78 -7.59 1.20
C PHE A 396 -19.03 -7.61 0.32
N GLU A 397 -20.10 -6.93 0.72
CA GLU A 397 -21.37 -6.86 0.00
C GLU A 397 -21.31 -5.97 -1.23
N GLY A 398 -20.34 -5.05 -1.29
CA GLY A 398 -20.08 -4.18 -2.43
C GLY A 398 -19.58 -4.90 -3.69
N ASP A 399 -19.26 -6.20 -3.62
CA ASP A 399 -18.81 -7.00 -4.76
C ASP A 399 -19.95 -7.79 -5.41
N PRO A 400 -20.52 -7.32 -6.54
CA PRO A 400 -21.61 -8.05 -7.19
C PRO A 400 -21.15 -9.33 -7.88
N VAL A 401 -19.89 -9.41 -8.33
CA VAL A 401 -19.36 -10.54 -9.11
C VAL A 401 -19.38 -11.79 -8.24
N LYS A 402 -18.88 -11.67 -7.00
CA LYS A 402 -18.89 -12.77 -6.03
C LYS A 402 -20.28 -13.37 -5.85
N TYR A 403 -21.26 -12.56 -5.45
CA TYR A 403 -22.60 -13.08 -5.13
C TYR A 403 -23.39 -13.54 -6.36
N ASN A 404 -23.13 -12.97 -7.54
CA ASN A 404 -23.74 -13.45 -8.78
C ASN A 404 -23.21 -14.85 -9.15
N GLN A 405 -21.92 -15.12 -8.94
CA GLN A 405 -21.36 -16.46 -9.16
C GLN A 405 -21.90 -17.49 -8.15
N TYR A 406 -22.08 -17.10 -6.89
CA TYR A 406 -22.75 -17.96 -5.90
C TYR A 406 -24.22 -18.22 -6.23
N GLU A 407 -24.96 -17.22 -6.74
CA GLU A 407 -26.33 -17.42 -7.22
C GLU A 407 -26.36 -18.42 -8.38
N ALA A 408 -25.49 -18.25 -9.37
CA ALA A 408 -25.37 -19.17 -10.51
C ALA A 408 -25.04 -20.61 -10.08
N ALA A 409 -24.13 -20.78 -9.11
CA ALA A 409 -23.79 -22.08 -8.55
C ALA A 409 -25.01 -22.74 -7.87
N CYS A 410 -25.74 -22.00 -7.03
CA CYS A 410 -26.96 -22.48 -6.40
C CYS A 410 -28.04 -22.82 -7.44
N THR A 411 -28.22 -22.01 -8.48
CA THR A 411 -29.19 -22.24 -9.56
C THR A 411 -28.87 -23.53 -10.32
N GLU A 412 -27.61 -23.74 -10.69
CA GLU A 412 -27.19 -24.96 -11.39
C GLU A 412 -27.32 -26.21 -10.49
N ALA A 413 -26.92 -26.11 -9.22
CA ALA A 413 -27.06 -27.20 -8.26
C ALA A 413 -28.53 -27.61 -8.05
N LEU A 414 -29.44 -26.64 -7.89
CA LEU A 414 -30.88 -26.90 -7.74
C LEU A 414 -31.52 -27.49 -9.00
N ALA A 415 -31.20 -26.92 -10.16
CA ALA A 415 -31.73 -27.41 -11.44
C ALA A 415 -31.28 -28.85 -11.71
N GLU A 416 -30.02 -29.17 -11.44
CA GLU A 416 -29.48 -30.53 -11.60
C GLU A 416 -30.04 -31.50 -10.56
N TRP A 417 -30.19 -31.08 -9.30
CA TRP A 417 -30.81 -31.88 -8.24
C TRP A 417 -32.21 -32.35 -8.64
N HIS A 418 -33.02 -31.42 -9.14
CA HIS A 418 -34.39 -31.69 -9.60
C HIS A 418 -34.40 -32.59 -10.85
N LYS A 419 -33.57 -32.27 -11.85
CA LYS A 419 -33.47 -33.04 -13.10
C LYS A 419 -33.06 -34.50 -12.88
N LEU A 420 -32.18 -34.74 -11.90
CA LEU A 420 -31.73 -36.08 -11.53
C LEU A 420 -32.72 -36.82 -10.62
N GLY A 421 -33.79 -36.17 -10.16
CA GLY A 421 -34.77 -36.77 -9.24
C GLY A 421 -34.15 -37.21 -7.91
N ARG A 422 -33.15 -36.46 -7.41
CA ARG A 422 -32.47 -36.80 -6.15
C ARG A 422 -33.44 -36.68 -4.97
N ALA A 423 -33.31 -37.58 -4.01
CA ALA A 423 -34.08 -37.52 -2.77
C ALA A 423 -33.77 -36.24 -1.98
N THR A 424 -34.77 -35.67 -1.32
CA THR A 424 -34.63 -34.46 -0.49
C THR A 424 -34.64 -34.80 0.99
N SER A 425 -33.98 -34.00 1.80
CA SER A 425 -33.89 -34.22 3.25
C SER A 425 -35.12 -33.74 4.03
N SER A 426 -36.01 -32.95 3.41
CA SER A 426 -37.25 -32.50 4.04
C SER A 426 -38.43 -33.47 3.84
N GLN A 427 -39.44 -33.37 4.72
CA GLN A 427 -40.65 -34.20 4.64
C GLN A 427 -41.63 -33.74 3.53
N ASP A 428 -41.56 -32.48 3.11
CA ASP A 428 -42.43 -31.86 2.12
C ASP A 428 -41.85 -31.89 0.68
N GLY A 429 -40.70 -32.53 0.48
CA GLY A 429 -40.06 -32.65 -0.83
C GLY A 429 -39.24 -31.43 -1.27
N ALA A 430 -39.03 -30.46 -0.38
CA ALA A 430 -38.19 -29.29 -0.59
C ALA A 430 -36.69 -29.61 -0.36
N VAL A 431 -35.82 -29.01 -1.16
CA VAL A 431 -34.37 -29.14 -1.00
C VAL A 431 -33.92 -28.34 0.23
N VAL A 432 -33.23 -28.98 1.17
CA VAL A 432 -32.73 -28.31 2.38
C VAL A 432 -31.39 -27.64 2.09
N ILE A 433 -31.35 -26.31 2.14
CA ILE A 433 -30.13 -25.52 1.95
C ILE A 433 -29.68 -24.96 3.29
N ALA A 434 -28.41 -25.16 3.67
CA ALA A 434 -27.81 -24.48 4.81
C ALA A 434 -26.71 -23.52 4.35
N VAL A 435 -26.88 -22.23 4.65
CA VAL A 435 -25.85 -21.21 4.49
C VAL A 435 -25.07 -21.12 5.80
N VAL A 436 -23.83 -21.62 5.82
CA VAL A 436 -22.99 -21.68 7.02
C VAL A 436 -21.94 -20.57 7.00
N GLY A 437 -21.92 -19.73 8.05
CA GLY A 437 -21.22 -18.44 8.01
C GLY A 437 -22.03 -17.40 7.22
N SER A 438 -23.31 -17.23 7.59
CA SER A 438 -24.26 -16.41 6.83
C SER A 438 -23.95 -14.91 6.80
N GLY A 439 -23.13 -14.39 7.72
CA GLY A 439 -22.84 -12.96 7.84
C GLY A 439 -24.13 -12.15 7.98
N ARG A 440 -24.31 -11.11 7.15
CA ARG A 440 -25.55 -10.31 7.09
C ARG A 440 -26.61 -10.87 6.12
N GLY A 441 -26.38 -12.05 5.53
CA GLY A 441 -27.35 -12.78 4.72
C GLY A 441 -27.35 -12.57 3.19
N PRO A 442 -26.30 -12.05 2.52
CA PRO A 442 -26.35 -11.92 1.06
C PRO A 442 -26.49 -13.29 0.38
N LEU A 443 -25.76 -14.32 0.82
CA LEU A 443 -25.87 -15.68 0.25
C LEU A 443 -27.20 -16.36 0.53
N VAL A 444 -27.83 -16.08 1.68
CA VAL A 444 -29.20 -16.53 1.98
C VAL A 444 -30.17 -15.97 0.93
N THR A 445 -30.04 -14.67 0.63
CA THR A 445 -30.84 -14.01 -0.40
C THR A 445 -30.58 -14.62 -1.78
N ARG A 446 -29.32 -14.92 -2.13
CA ARG A 446 -28.98 -15.58 -3.41
C ARG A 446 -29.54 -17.00 -3.53
N ALA A 447 -29.53 -17.78 -2.45
CA ALA A 447 -30.15 -19.11 -2.44
C ALA A 447 -31.67 -19.06 -2.66
N LEU A 448 -32.36 -18.10 -2.04
CA LEU A 448 -33.80 -17.89 -2.28
C LEU A 448 -34.09 -17.49 -3.73
N LYS A 449 -33.30 -16.58 -4.31
CA LYS A 449 -33.41 -16.21 -5.73
C LYS A 449 -33.16 -17.39 -6.67
N ALA A 450 -32.18 -18.23 -6.37
CA ALA A 450 -31.91 -19.44 -7.15
C ALA A 450 -33.10 -20.41 -7.13
N SER A 451 -33.77 -20.56 -5.98
CA SER A 451 -35.02 -21.33 -5.88
C SER A 451 -36.14 -20.73 -6.72
N GLU A 452 -36.35 -19.41 -6.65
CA GLU A 452 -37.35 -18.71 -7.46
C GLU A 452 -37.09 -18.86 -8.97
N ALA A 453 -35.83 -18.76 -9.40
CA ALA A 453 -35.42 -18.88 -10.79
C ALA A 453 -35.59 -20.30 -11.34
N THR A 454 -35.38 -21.33 -10.52
CA THR A 454 -35.49 -22.75 -10.92
C THR A 454 -36.88 -23.33 -10.72
N GLY A 455 -37.72 -22.73 -9.86
CA GLY A 455 -39.00 -23.28 -9.43
C GLY A 455 -38.87 -24.46 -8.46
N VAL A 456 -37.66 -24.78 -8.01
CA VAL A 456 -37.42 -25.89 -7.05
C VAL A 456 -37.67 -25.37 -5.63
N PRO A 457 -38.60 -25.97 -4.86
CA PRO A 457 -38.89 -25.53 -3.50
C PRO A 457 -37.70 -25.80 -2.56
N VAL A 458 -37.41 -24.85 -1.66
CA VAL A 458 -36.29 -24.94 -0.72
C VAL A 458 -36.70 -24.64 0.72
N GLN A 459 -36.01 -25.28 1.68
CA GLN A 459 -36.00 -24.91 3.09
C GLN A 459 -34.61 -24.35 3.44
N VAL A 460 -34.52 -23.05 3.76
CA VAL A 460 -33.23 -22.38 3.96
C VAL A 460 -32.92 -22.18 5.44
N TRP A 461 -31.72 -22.57 5.83
CA TRP A 461 -31.15 -22.40 7.18
C TRP A 461 -29.96 -21.45 7.13
N ALA A 462 -30.00 -20.38 7.91
CA ALA A 462 -28.91 -19.41 8.02
C ALA A 462 -28.16 -19.62 9.34
N VAL A 463 -26.96 -20.19 9.28
CA VAL A 463 -26.14 -20.51 10.47
C VAL A 463 -25.03 -19.47 10.63
N GLU A 464 -25.01 -18.80 11.79
CA GLU A 464 -24.04 -17.73 12.08
C GLU A 464 -23.61 -17.76 13.54
N LYS A 465 -22.30 -17.63 13.80
CA LYS A 465 -21.75 -17.61 15.18
C LYS A 465 -21.74 -16.21 15.77
N ASN A 466 -21.55 -15.18 14.93
CA ASN A 466 -21.41 -13.80 15.36
C ASN A 466 -22.77 -13.30 15.89
N PRO A 467 -22.89 -13.01 17.19
CA PRO A 467 -24.17 -12.63 17.79
C PRO A 467 -24.72 -11.31 17.21
N ASN A 468 -23.86 -10.43 16.71
CA ASN A 468 -24.26 -9.15 16.13
C ASN A 468 -24.89 -9.35 14.74
N ALA A 469 -24.23 -10.15 13.90
CA ALA A 469 -24.74 -10.52 12.58
C ALA A 469 -26.04 -11.34 12.70
N TYR A 470 -26.14 -12.22 13.70
CA TYR A 470 -27.36 -12.97 14.01
C TYR A 470 -28.59 -12.06 14.25
N VAL A 471 -28.44 -10.98 15.02
CA VAL A 471 -29.54 -10.01 15.24
C VAL A 471 -29.98 -9.36 13.92
N TYR A 472 -29.02 -9.05 13.04
CA TYR A 472 -29.31 -8.51 11.72
C TYR A 472 -30.07 -9.53 10.84
N LEU A 473 -29.66 -10.80 10.85
CA LEU A 473 -30.31 -11.88 10.11
C LEU A 473 -31.77 -12.10 10.55
N LEU A 474 -32.07 -11.99 11.84
CA LEU A 474 -33.47 -12.07 12.34
C LEU A 474 -34.34 -10.97 11.73
N ARG A 475 -33.82 -9.73 11.69
CA ARG A 475 -34.52 -8.60 11.06
C ARG A 475 -34.66 -8.79 9.54
N GLN A 476 -33.63 -9.30 8.87
CA GLN A 476 -33.71 -9.65 7.44
C GLN A 476 -34.79 -10.70 7.18
N ASN A 477 -34.90 -11.70 8.04
CA ASN A 477 -35.91 -12.73 7.91
C ASN A 477 -37.33 -12.17 8.05
N GLU A 478 -37.56 -11.28 9.00
CA GLU A 478 -38.86 -10.62 9.22
C GLU A 478 -39.22 -9.67 8.06
N MET A 479 -38.28 -8.80 7.67
CA MET A 479 -38.58 -7.68 6.76
C MET A 479 -38.46 -8.04 5.28
N ILE A 480 -37.54 -8.94 4.91
CA ILE A 480 -37.18 -9.21 3.51
C ILE A 480 -37.53 -10.65 3.12
N TRP A 481 -37.20 -11.64 3.94
CA TRP A 481 -37.44 -13.06 3.59
C TRP A 481 -38.83 -13.57 3.98
N GLY A 482 -39.65 -12.75 4.65
CA GLY A 482 -41.03 -13.08 5.00
C GLY A 482 -41.17 -14.29 5.92
N GLY A 483 -40.22 -14.49 6.83
CA GLY A 483 -40.18 -15.61 7.77
C GLY A 483 -39.85 -16.98 7.14
N LYS A 484 -39.44 -17.02 5.87
CA LYS A 484 -39.13 -18.27 5.13
C LYS A 484 -37.81 -18.93 5.55
N VAL A 485 -36.93 -18.23 6.26
CA VAL A 485 -35.59 -18.71 6.63
C VAL A 485 -35.55 -19.06 8.10
N THR A 486 -34.91 -20.18 8.47
CA THR A 486 -34.62 -20.48 9.87
C THR A 486 -33.22 -20.01 10.23
N VAL A 487 -33.12 -19.01 11.12
CA VAL A 487 -31.84 -18.42 11.55
C VAL A 487 -31.34 -19.11 12.82
N VAL A 488 -30.08 -19.56 12.82
CA VAL A 488 -29.48 -20.32 13.92
C VAL A 488 -28.20 -19.62 14.40
N LYS A 489 -28.18 -19.26 15.70
CA LYS A 489 -26.98 -18.71 16.34
C LYS A 489 -26.09 -19.84 16.88
N THR A 490 -25.11 -20.28 16.10
CA THR A 490 -24.14 -21.28 16.54
C THR A 490 -22.88 -21.24 15.70
N ASP A 491 -21.77 -21.74 16.25
CA ASP A 491 -20.66 -22.21 15.44
C ASP A 491 -21.15 -23.41 14.60
N MET A 492 -20.90 -23.40 13.28
CA MET A 492 -21.34 -24.46 12.38
C MET A 492 -20.79 -25.82 12.77
N ARG A 493 -19.60 -25.86 13.38
CA ARG A 493 -18.93 -27.09 13.84
C ARG A 493 -19.63 -27.74 15.03
N SER A 494 -20.50 -26.99 15.71
CA SER A 494 -21.33 -27.46 16.82
C SER A 494 -22.81 -27.60 16.44
N TRP A 495 -23.18 -27.28 15.20
CA TRP A 495 -24.57 -27.36 14.75
C TRP A 495 -24.97 -28.82 14.55
N LYS A 496 -26.09 -29.23 15.16
CA LYS A 496 -26.58 -30.61 15.08
C LYS A 496 -27.37 -30.91 13.82
N GLY A 497 -27.69 -29.90 13.02
CA GLY A 497 -28.51 -29.99 11.82
C GLY A 497 -29.88 -29.30 11.96
N PRO A 498 -30.69 -29.32 10.89
CA PRO A 498 -32.02 -28.72 10.89
C PRO A 498 -32.95 -29.45 11.87
N LEU A 499 -33.68 -28.71 12.70
CA LEU A 499 -34.63 -29.30 13.65
C LEU A 499 -35.84 -29.85 12.89
N VAL A 500 -36.17 -31.12 13.09
CA VAL A 500 -37.36 -31.73 12.47
C VAL A 500 -38.61 -31.26 13.20
N SER A 501 -39.60 -30.77 12.45
CA SER A 501 -40.86 -30.29 13.01
C SER A 501 -41.64 -31.40 13.74
N GLY A 502 -42.22 -31.07 14.91
CA GLY A 502 -43.04 -31.99 15.69
C GLY A 502 -42.28 -32.88 16.69
N THR A 503 -40.97 -32.70 16.87
CA THR A 503 -40.20 -33.45 17.88
C THR A 503 -40.33 -32.83 19.27
N PRO A 504 -40.35 -33.63 20.37
CA PRO A 504 -40.43 -33.11 21.73
C PRO A 504 -39.22 -32.23 22.07
N GLU A 505 -39.45 -31.09 22.74
CA GLU A 505 -38.36 -30.18 23.15
C GLU A 505 -37.29 -30.86 24.02
N ASN A 506 -37.69 -31.87 24.80
CA ASN A 506 -36.80 -32.64 25.66
C ASN A 506 -35.95 -33.68 24.90
N ASN A 507 -36.26 -33.97 23.64
CA ASN A 507 -35.51 -34.89 22.79
C ASN A 507 -35.61 -34.50 21.30
N PRO A 508 -34.94 -33.40 20.89
CA PRO A 508 -35.00 -32.90 19.53
C PRO A 508 -34.36 -33.89 18.55
N VAL A 509 -35.03 -34.14 17.42
CA VAL A 509 -34.46 -34.91 16.30
C VAL A 509 -33.97 -33.93 15.23
N TYR A 510 -32.75 -34.15 14.76
CA TYR A 510 -32.12 -33.32 13.75
C TYR A 510 -32.08 -34.05 12.40
N GLY A 511 -32.46 -33.34 11.34
CA GLY A 511 -32.46 -33.80 9.96
C GLY A 511 -31.10 -33.61 9.27
N LYS A 512 -31.12 -33.71 7.95
CA LYS A 512 -29.94 -33.55 7.08
C LYS A 512 -30.11 -32.35 6.14
N VAL A 513 -28.99 -31.92 5.56
CA VAL A 513 -28.89 -30.83 4.58
C VAL A 513 -28.54 -31.41 3.23
N ASP A 514 -29.21 -30.97 2.17
CA ASP A 514 -28.97 -31.42 0.80
C ASP A 514 -27.85 -30.60 0.12
N ILE A 515 -27.87 -29.28 0.32
CA ILE A 515 -26.87 -28.35 -0.22
C ILE A 515 -26.33 -27.46 0.90
N LEU A 516 -25.02 -27.49 1.10
CA LEU A 516 -24.32 -26.62 2.03
C LEU A 516 -23.62 -25.51 1.26
N VAL A 517 -23.84 -24.25 1.65
CA VAL A 517 -23.28 -23.06 1.01
C VAL A 517 -22.45 -22.28 2.02
N SER A 518 -21.22 -21.93 1.66
CA SER A 518 -20.32 -21.15 2.51
C SER A 518 -19.44 -20.20 1.69
N GLU A 519 -18.99 -19.12 2.32
CA GLU A 519 -17.95 -18.23 1.80
C GLU A 519 -17.03 -17.91 2.98
N LEU A 520 -16.02 -18.76 3.12
CA LEU A 520 -15.02 -18.74 4.21
C LEU A 520 -13.61 -18.68 3.61
N LEU A 521 -13.49 -18.16 2.38
CA LEU A 521 -12.24 -18.17 1.62
C LEU A 521 -11.46 -16.91 1.94
N GLY A 522 -10.19 -17.08 2.27
CA GLY A 522 -9.24 -15.98 2.31
C GLY A 522 -8.52 -15.78 0.97
N SER A 523 -7.61 -14.81 0.93
CA SER A 523 -6.78 -14.49 -0.24
C SER A 523 -5.89 -15.62 -0.75
N PHE A 524 -5.63 -16.63 0.08
CA PHE A 524 -4.92 -17.87 -0.26
C PHE A 524 -5.83 -19.09 -0.16
N ALA A 525 -7.13 -18.90 -0.41
CA ALA A 525 -8.21 -19.85 -0.20
C ALA A 525 -8.39 -20.29 1.26
N ASP A 526 -7.50 -21.13 1.79
CA ASP A 526 -7.69 -21.83 3.06
C ASP A 526 -7.20 -21.06 4.31
N ASN A 527 -6.63 -19.86 4.14
CA ASN A 527 -6.06 -19.05 5.23
C ASN A 527 -7.08 -18.49 6.23
N GLU A 528 -8.39 -18.64 5.96
CA GLU A 528 -9.48 -18.33 6.89
C GLU A 528 -10.13 -19.58 7.51
N LEU A 529 -9.44 -20.74 7.43
CA LEU A 529 -9.84 -22.00 8.06
C LEU A 529 -11.13 -22.62 7.48
N SER A 530 -11.42 -22.36 6.20
CA SER A 530 -12.51 -23.02 5.49
C SER A 530 -12.47 -24.55 5.62
N PRO A 531 -11.32 -25.25 5.48
CA PRO A 531 -11.28 -26.71 5.64
C PRO A 531 -11.78 -27.16 7.02
N GLU A 532 -11.22 -26.59 8.08
CA GLU A 532 -11.57 -26.94 9.47
C GLU A 532 -13.04 -26.63 9.81
N CYS A 533 -13.61 -25.58 9.20
CA CYS A 533 -15.01 -25.22 9.39
C CYS A 533 -15.95 -26.18 8.66
N LEU A 534 -15.65 -26.50 7.40
CA LEU A 534 -16.49 -27.35 6.56
C LEU A 534 -16.44 -28.82 7.00
N ASP A 535 -15.27 -29.34 7.37
CA ASP A 535 -15.14 -30.67 7.97
C ASP A 535 -15.99 -30.81 9.23
N GLY A 536 -16.04 -29.75 10.05
CA GLY A 536 -16.75 -29.74 11.32
C GLY A 536 -18.27 -29.66 11.19
N VAL A 537 -18.82 -29.23 10.05
CA VAL A 537 -20.27 -29.20 9.81
C VAL A 537 -20.73 -30.30 8.85
N GLN A 538 -19.82 -30.96 8.12
CA GLN A 538 -20.16 -31.97 7.13
C GLN A 538 -21.02 -33.12 7.66
N HIS A 539 -20.97 -33.42 8.97
CA HIS A 539 -21.84 -34.45 9.56
C HIS A 539 -23.34 -34.15 9.42
N VAL A 540 -23.76 -32.91 9.12
CA VAL A 540 -25.16 -32.56 8.83
C VAL A 540 -25.54 -32.76 7.37
N LEU A 541 -24.56 -32.94 6.48
CA LEU A 541 -24.80 -33.14 5.05
C LEU A 541 -25.39 -34.54 4.79
N ALA A 542 -26.35 -34.62 3.88
CA ALA A 542 -26.95 -35.87 3.42
C ALA A 542 -25.95 -36.68 2.58
N PRO A 543 -26.07 -38.01 2.51
CA PRO A 543 -25.31 -38.82 1.55
C PRO A 543 -25.58 -38.35 0.11
N GLY A 544 -24.52 -37.98 -0.62
CA GLY A 544 -24.63 -37.39 -1.95
C GLY A 544 -25.02 -35.91 -1.97
N GLY A 545 -25.04 -35.25 -0.81
CA GLY A 545 -25.22 -33.81 -0.69
C GLY A 545 -24.08 -33.02 -1.34
N ILE A 546 -24.37 -31.76 -1.68
CA ILE A 546 -23.47 -30.86 -2.39
C ILE A 546 -22.89 -29.84 -1.42
N SER A 547 -21.60 -29.54 -1.54
CA SER A 547 -20.97 -28.37 -0.93
C SER A 547 -20.70 -27.32 -2.00
N ILE A 548 -20.98 -26.06 -1.68
CA ILE A 548 -20.62 -24.87 -2.46
C ILE A 548 -19.78 -23.97 -1.53
N PRO A 549 -18.47 -23.79 -1.77
CA PRO A 549 -17.69 -24.32 -2.89
C PRO A 549 -17.48 -25.83 -2.83
N GLU A 550 -17.28 -26.42 -4.02
CA GLU A 550 -16.94 -27.83 -4.22
C GLU A 550 -15.44 -28.06 -4.01
N SER A 551 -14.60 -27.13 -4.47
CA SER A 551 -13.15 -27.19 -4.25
C SER A 551 -12.51 -25.83 -4.41
N TYR A 552 -11.31 -25.70 -3.85
CA TYR A 552 -10.49 -24.51 -4.04
C TYR A 552 -9.01 -24.85 -3.96
N THR A 553 -8.22 -24.08 -4.70
CA THR A 553 -6.77 -24.27 -4.86
C THR A 553 -6.04 -22.99 -4.49
N ALA A 554 -4.95 -23.13 -3.74
CA ALA A 554 -4.01 -22.05 -3.47
C ALA A 554 -2.97 -21.99 -4.59
N HIS A 555 -2.60 -20.80 -5.04
CA HIS A 555 -1.60 -20.59 -6.11
C HIS A 555 -0.60 -19.53 -5.70
N MET A 556 0.65 -19.64 -6.15
CA MET A 556 1.66 -18.63 -5.84
C MET A 556 2.61 -18.33 -7.01
N SER A 557 3.28 -17.18 -6.93
CA SER A 557 4.44 -16.82 -7.76
C SER A 557 5.46 -16.02 -6.94
N PRO A 558 6.78 -16.23 -7.14
CA PRO A 558 7.81 -15.38 -6.55
C PRO A 558 7.80 -13.97 -7.15
N ILE A 559 7.94 -12.94 -6.31
CA ILE A 559 7.88 -11.54 -6.73
C ILE A 559 9.00 -10.67 -6.15
N ALA A 560 9.37 -9.63 -6.89
CA ALA A 560 10.15 -8.50 -6.40
C ALA A 560 9.22 -7.35 -6.01
N THR A 561 9.31 -6.86 -4.78
CA THR A 561 8.57 -5.68 -4.31
C THR A 561 9.39 -4.91 -3.27
N PRO A 562 10.39 -4.11 -3.71
CA PRO A 562 11.30 -3.40 -2.80
C PRO A 562 10.58 -2.39 -1.92
N ARG A 563 9.46 -1.81 -2.39
CA ARG A 563 8.61 -0.89 -1.62
C ARG A 563 7.98 -1.58 -0.39
N ILE A 564 7.37 -2.75 -0.58
CA ILE A 564 6.78 -3.51 0.53
C ILE A 564 7.86 -3.97 1.49
N HIS A 565 9.02 -4.39 0.98
CA HIS A 565 10.15 -4.76 1.84
C HIS A 565 10.62 -3.59 2.71
N ALA A 566 10.73 -2.38 2.13
CA ALA A 566 11.06 -1.17 2.86
C ALA A 566 10.01 -0.83 3.94
N ASP A 567 8.70 -0.94 3.63
CA ASP A 567 7.62 -0.76 4.60
C ASP A 567 7.77 -1.76 5.77
N LEU A 568 7.97 -3.05 5.49
CA LEU A 568 8.19 -4.06 6.52
C LEU A 568 9.38 -3.74 7.44
N LEU A 569 10.52 -3.29 6.88
CA LEU A 569 11.67 -2.86 7.68
C LEU A 569 11.33 -1.72 8.64
N THR A 570 10.46 -0.78 8.23
CA THR A 570 10.00 0.30 9.11
C THR A 570 9.03 -0.16 10.20
N ARG A 571 8.30 -1.28 9.97
CA ARG A 571 7.36 -1.85 10.94
C ARG A 571 8.04 -2.75 11.97
N VAL A 572 9.14 -3.43 11.63
CA VAL A 572 9.85 -4.36 12.53
C VAL A 572 10.07 -3.81 13.96
N PRO A 573 10.46 -2.52 14.17
CA PRO A 573 10.61 -1.97 15.51
C PRO A 573 9.35 -1.99 16.37
N THR A 574 8.16 -1.89 15.76
CA THR A 574 6.87 -1.91 16.45
C THR A 574 6.13 -3.25 16.33
N GLU A 575 6.44 -4.03 15.30
CA GLU A 575 5.84 -5.31 14.95
C GLU A 575 6.94 -6.36 14.70
N PRO A 576 7.48 -7.01 15.75
CA PRO A 576 8.62 -7.93 15.62
C PRO A 576 8.38 -9.12 14.69
N ASN A 577 7.10 -9.50 14.49
CA ASN A 577 6.69 -10.61 13.64
C ASN A 577 6.34 -10.16 12.21
N ALA A 578 6.67 -8.93 11.78
CA ALA A 578 6.26 -8.41 10.48
C ALA A 578 6.69 -9.30 9.28
N PHE A 579 7.86 -9.93 9.35
CA PHE A 579 8.35 -10.89 8.34
C PHE A 579 7.87 -12.34 8.57
N ASP A 580 7.25 -12.63 9.71
CA ASP A 580 6.62 -13.92 10.02
C ASP A 580 5.13 -13.90 9.64
N THR A 581 4.56 -12.71 9.36
CA THR A 581 3.15 -12.53 9.04
C THR A 581 2.91 -12.56 7.53
N PRO A 582 1.96 -13.38 7.03
CA PRO A 582 1.44 -13.21 5.69
C PRO A 582 0.50 -12.01 5.65
N TRP A 583 0.60 -11.16 4.62
CA TRP A 583 -0.13 -9.90 4.54
C TRP A 583 -1.14 -9.89 3.39
N VAL A 584 -2.37 -9.44 3.62
CA VAL A 584 -3.30 -9.11 2.54
C VAL A 584 -2.91 -7.75 1.97
N VAL A 585 -2.65 -7.68 0.67
CA VAL A 585 -2.15 -6.47 0.03
C VAL A 585 -2.55 -6.40 -1.43
N ARG A 586 -3.01 -5.23 -1.87
CA ARG A 586 -3.18 -4.96 -3.30
C ARG A 586 -1.81 -4.76 -3.94
N LEU A 587 -1.17 -5.87 -4.28
CA LEU A 587 0.13 -5.87 -4.96
C LEU A 587 0.02 -5.09 -6.27
N PHE A 588 0.84 -4.05 -6.41
CA PHE A 588 0.83 -3.18 -7.58
C PHE A 588 2.23 -2.90 -8.10
N ALA A 589 3.10 -2.24 -7.34
CA ALA A 589 4.49 -1.99 -7.74
C ALA A 589 5.35 -3.26 -7.53
N LEU A 590 5.31 -4.17 -8.50
CA LEU A 590 6.00 -5.46 -8.43
C LEU A 590 6.55 -5.94 -9.78
N ASP A 591 7.53 -6.83 -9.71
CA ASP A 591 8.03 -7.66 -10.83
C ASP A 591 7.79 -9.15 -10.53
N PHE A 592 7.23 -9.90 -11.47
CA PHE A 592 7.10 -11.35 -11.35
C PHE A 592 8.40 -12.01 -11.80
N ALA A 593 9.13 -12.64 -10.89
CA ALA A 593 10.42 -13.26 -11.18
C ALA A 593 10.31 -14.44 -12.16
N ALA A 594 9.19 -15.18 -12.08
CA ALA A 594 8.98 -16.39 -12.86
C ALA A 594 8.46 -16.08 -14.28
N VAL A 595 8.99 -16.80 -15.27
CA VAL A 595 8.45 -16.83 -16.63
C VAL A 595 7.67 -18.12 -16.86
N ARG A 596 6.69 -18.06 -17.77
CA ARG A 596 5.96 -19.25 -18.22
C ARG A 596 6.83 -20.06 -19.16
N VAL A 597 7.12 -21.31 -18.79
CA VAL A 597 7.80 -22.30 -19.65
C VAL A 597 7.05 -23.64 -19.62
N PRO A 598 7.28 -24.55 -20.58
CA PRO A 598 6.65 -25.87 -20.55
C PRO A 598 6.91 -26.59 -19.22
N GLY A 599 5.85 -27.08 -18.57
CA GLY A 599 5.93 -27.75 -17.27
C GLY A 599 6.03 -26.84 -16.05
N HIS A 600 6.37 -25.55 -16.23
CA HIS A 600 6.49 -24.58 -15.13
C HIS A 600 5.73 -23.29 -15.49
N PRO A 601 4.43 -23.19 -15.16
CA PRO A 601 3.69 -21.95 -15.31
C PRO A 601 4.23 -20.89 -14.34
N ARG A 602 3.96 -19.61 -14.66
CA ARG A 602 4.37 -18.47 -13.83
C ARG A 602 3.72 -18.52 -12.44
N PHE A 603 2.45 -18.90 -12.40
CA PHE A 603 1.69 -19.13 -11.18
C PHE A 603 1.46 -20.63 -11.07
N GLN A 604 1.83 -21.21 -9.93
CA GLN A 604 1.76 -22.64 -9.70
C GLN A 604 0.82 -22.95 -8.54
N GLN A 605 0.03 -24.01 -8.70
CA GLN A 605 -0.86 -24.53 -7.67
C GLN A 605 -0.03 -25.15 -6.54
N THR A 606 -0.28 -24.69 -5.32
CA THR A 606 0.38 -25.16 -4.10
C THR A 606 -0.30 -26.42 -3.56
N TRP A 607 -1.63 -26.38 -3.42
CA TRP A 607 -2.47 -27.48 -2.93
C TRP A 607 -3.95 -27.21 -3.21
N GLU A 608 -4.77 -28.24 -2.97
CA GLU A 608 -6.23 -28.22 -3.13
C GLU A 608 -6.93 -28.73 -1.86
N PHE A 609 -8.12 -28.21 -1.63
CA PHE A 609 -9.13 -28.79 -0.75
C PHE A 609 -10.42 -28.99 -1.51
N SER A 610 -11.13 -30.08 -1.21
CA SER A 610 -12.38 -30.45 -1.87
C SER A 610 -13.42 -30.83 -0.81
N HIS A 611 -14.66 -30.44 -1.04
CA HIS A 611 -15.79 -30.58 -0.13
C HIS A 611 -16.98 -31.21 -0.87
N PRO A 612 -17.66 -32.21 -0.29
CA PRO A 612 -17.37 -32.84 1.01
C PRO A 612 -16.11 -33.72 0.99
N VAL A 613 -15.43 -33.82 2.14
CA VAL A 613 -14.33 -34.79 2.32
C VAL A 613 -14.85 -36.24 2.34
N PRO A 614 -14.07 -37.25 1.93
CA PRO A 614 -14.53 -38.64 1.95
C PRO A 614 -14.94 -39.12 3.36
N GLU A 615 -15.96 -39.99 3.43
CA GLU A 615 -16.46 -40.53 4.72
C GLU A 615 -15.37 -41.30 5.50
N ALA A 616 -14.44 -41.94 4.78
CA ALA A 616 -13.28 -42.59 5.38
C ALA A 616 -12.40 -41.59 6.15
N THR A 617 -12.23 -40.37 5.62
CA THR A 617 -11.50 -39.28 6.27
C THR A 617 -12.22 -38.82 7.53
N LEU A 618 -13.55 -38.62 7.48
CA LEU A 618 -14.34 -38.27 8.67
C LEU A 618 -14.21 -39.29 9.81
N LYS A 619 -14.30 -40.60 9.49
CA LYS A 619 -14.10 -41.67 10.49
C LYS A 619 -12.70 -41.65 11.10
N GLN A 620 -11.68 -41.33 10.30
CA GLN A 620 -10.31 -41.15 10.80
C GLN A 620 -10.22 -39.94 11.74
N ILE A 621 -10.84 -38.81 11.40
CA ILE A 621 -10.88 -37.61 12.25
C ILE A 621 -11.54 -37.93 13.59
N GLU A 622 -12.70 -38.59 13.59
CA GLU A 622 -13.41 -38.98 14.82
C GLU A 622 -12.57 -39.93 15.68
N THR A 623 -11.92 -40.92 15.06
CA THR A 623 -11.03 -41.86 15.76
C THR A 623 -9.84 -41.14 16.41
N ARG A 624 -9.25 -40.16 15.72
CA ARG A 624 -8.15 -39.36 16.26
C ARG A 624 -8.60 -38.42 17.38
N ARG A 625 -9.79 -37.83 17.28
CA ARG A 625 -10.42 -37.05 18.37
C ARG A 625 -10.72 -37.90 19.61
N ALA A 626 -11.00 -39.20 19.44
CA ALA A 626 -11.32 -40.12 20.54
C ALA A 626 -10.09 -40.62 21.35
N GLY A 627 -8.85 -40.30 20.92
CA GLY A 627 -7.64 -40.46 21.71
C GLY A 627 -6.78 -41.70 21.39
N GLY A 628 -5.52 -41.44 21.00
CA GLY A 628 -4.42 -42.40 21.17
C GLY A 628 -3.84 -42.36 22.60
N VAL A 629 -3.02 -43.35 22.96
CA VAL A 629 -2.53 -43.66 24.33
C VAL A 629 -1.71 -42.53 24.99
N MET A 630 -1.36 -41.47 24.25
CA MET A 630 -0.93 -40.19 24.81
C MET A 630 -1.96 -39.13 24.42
N GLY A 631 -2.62 -38.53 25.42
CA GLY A 631 -3.83 -37.72 25.28
C GLY A 631 -3.84 -36.80 24.05
N GLY A 632 -4.93 -36.87 23.28
CA GLY A 632 -5.14 -36.16 22.02
C GLY A 632 -5.26 -34.65 22.17
N GLY A 633 -4.13 -33.99 22.39
CA GLY A 633 -3.95 -32.56 22.21
C GLY A 633 -2.54 -32.28 21.71
N GLY A 634 -2.40 -31.64 20.55
CA GLY A 634 -1.14 -31.05 20.08
C GLY A 634 -0.65 -31.44 18.69
N GLY A 635 -1.40 -32.23 17.91
CA GLY A 635 -1.05 -32.61 16.53
C GLY A 635 0.31 -33.29 16.35
N SER A 636 0.73 -33.49 15.10
CA SER A 636 2.02 -34.11 14.74
C SER A 636 3.23 -33.48 15.43
N MET A 637 3.13 -32.23 15.87
CA MET A 637 4.18 -31.48 16.54
C MET A 637 4.28 -31.72 18.06
N ALA A 638 3.31 -32.41 18.66
CA ALA A 638 3.35 -32.89 20.05
C ALA A 638 3.68 -34.40 20.17
N GLY A 639 4.13 -35.02 19.07
CA GLY A 639 4.49 -36.45 19.05
C GLY A 639 3.30 -37.41 18.97
N ALA A 640 2.11 -36.91 18.61
CA ALA A 640 0.90 -37.70 18.37
C ALA A 640 0.28 -37.32 17.01
N VAL A 641 -0.56 -38.16 16.42
CA VAL A 641 -1.27 -37.79 15.18
C VAL A 641 -2.53 -37.00 15.56
N GLY A 642 -2.59 -35.74 15.15
CA GLY A 642 -3.70 -34.81 15.40
C GLY A 642 -4.95 -35.13 14.59
N ALA A 643 -6.10 -34.70 15.10
CA ALA A 643 -7.37 -34.81 14.40
C ALA A 643 -7.39 -33.99 13.10
N ASN A 644 -6.70 -32.85 13.08
CA ASN A 644 -6.61 -31.95 11.94
C ASN A 644 -5.43 -32.24 11.00
N ASP A 645 -4.56 -33.22 11.31
CA ASP A 645 -3.36 -33.51 10.50
C ASP A 645 -3.68 -33.86 9.04
N HIS A 646 -4.91 -34.30 8.73
CA HIS A 646 -5.36 -34.57 7.37
C HIS A 646 -5.48 -33.29 6.51
N ASN A 647 -5.58 -32.11 7.14
CA ASN A 647 -5.58 -30.80 6.50
C ASN A 647 -4.18 -30.16 6.42
N SER A 648 -3.14 -30.82 6.94
CA SER A 648 -1.76 -30.40 6.70
C SER A 648 -1.41 -30.57 5.22
N ARG A 649 -0.57 -29.68 4.69
CA ARG A 649 -0.14 -29.71 3.28
C ARG A 649 1.36 -29.50 3.17
N PHE A 650 1.93 -30.06 2.11
CA PHE A 650 3.31 -29.87 1.70
C PHE A 650 3.32 -29.64 0.19
N SER A 651 4.13 -28.68 -0.25
CA SER A 651 4.36 -28.41 -1.66
C SER A 651 5.83 -28.10 -1.88
N HIS A 652 6.31 -28.50 -3.06
CA HIS A 652 7.62 -28.15 -3.57
C HIS A 652 7.45 -27.77 -5.04
N LEU A 653 7.73 -26.50 -5.36
CA LEU A 653 7.46 -25.88 -6.64
C LEU A 653 8.75 -25.32 -7.22
N THR A 654 8.94 -25.47 -8.53
CA THR A 654 10.13 -24.94 -9.23
C THR A 654 9.69 -23.87 -10.21
N PHE A 655 10.19 -22.65 -10.04
CA PHE A 655 9.94 -21.50 -10.92
C PHE A 655 11.18 -21.18 -11.73
N VAL A 656 11.01 -20.98 -13.05
CA VAL A 656 12.12 -20.67 -13.95
C VAL A 656 12.24 -19.15 -14.12
N CYS A 657 13.41 -18.62 -13.80
CA CYS A 657 13.77 -17.21 -13.89
C CYS A 657 14.79 -17.00 -15.00
N ARG A 658 14.32 -16.47 -16.14
CA ARG A 658 15.19 -16.24 -17.32
C ARG A 658 16.20 -15.12 -17.10
N THR A 659 15.78 -14.03 -16.48
CA THR A 659 16.61 -12.84 -16.28
C THR A 659 17.05 -12.79 -14.82
N ARG A 660 18.23 -12.23 -14.54
CA ARG A 660 18.67 -11.97 -13.16
C ARG A 660 17.70 -11.04 -12.43
N GLY A 661 17.67 -11.12 -11.11
CA GLY A 661 16.78 -10.28 -10.32
C GLY A 661 16.90 -10.51 -8.83
N VAL A 662 15.92 -9.99 -8.10
CA VAL A 662 15.81 -10.09 -6.64
C VAL A 662 14.38 -10.43 -6.29
N ILE A 663 14.15 -11.38 -5.39
CA ILE A 663 12.84 -11.63 -4.79
C ILE A 663 12.77 -11.11 -3.36
N HIS A 664 11.57 -10.68 -2.96
CA HIS A 664 11.29 -10.19 -1.61
C HIS A 664 10.22 -11.03 -0.90
N GLY A 665 9.61 -11.99 -1.61
CA GLY A 665 8.61 -12.90 -1.07
C GLY A 665 7.81 -13.59 -2.17
N LEU A 666 6.68 -14.18 -1.78
CA LEU A 666 5.75 -14.90 -2.64
C LEU A 666 4.41 -14.17 -2.66
N ALA A 667 3.85 -13.96 -3.85
CA ALA A 667 2.48 -13.52 -4.02
C ALA A 667 1.56 -14.74 -4.09
N GLY A 668 0.54 -14.77 -3.23
CA GLY A 668 -0.46 -15.84 -3.15
C GLY A 668 -1.83 -15.40 -3.65
N TYR A 669 -2.50 -16.33 -4.31
CA TYR A 669 -3.80 -16.20 -4.96
C TYR A 669 -4.60 -17.49 -4.75
N PHE A 670 -5.82 -17.52 -5.25
CA PHE A 670 -6.64 -18.73 -5.26
C PHE A 670 -7.55 -18.84 -6.48
N GLU A 671 -8.01 -20.07 -6.72
CA GLU A 671 -9.16 -20.38 -7.57
C GLU A 671 -10.14 -21.26 -6.79
N SER A 672 -11.43 -21.13 -7.06
CA SER A 672 -12.48 -21.92 -6.42
C SER A 672 -13.52 -22.36 -7.44
N VAL A 673 -13.81 -23.66 -7.45
CA VAL A 673 -14.95 -24.23 -8.16
C VAL A 673 -16.11 -24.17 -7.20
N LEU A 674 -17.07 -23.29 -7.48
CA LEU A 674 -18.29 -23.17 -6.69
C LEU A 674 -19.19 -24.39 -6.93
N TYR A 675 -19.37 -24.76 -8.20
CA TYR A 675 -20.14 -25.94 -8.59
C TYR A 675 -19.68 -26.45 -9.97
N ALA A 676 -19.41 -27.75 -10.09
CA ALA A 676 -19.17 -28.42 -11.36
C ALA A 676 -20.41 -29.25 -11.78
N PRO A 677 -21.20 -28.80 -12.77
CA PRO A 677 -22.35 -29.56 -13.27
C PRO A 677 -21.92 -30.95 -13.78
N GLN A 678 -22.64 -31.98 -13.35
CA GLN A 678 -22.35 -33.37 -13.73
C GLN A 678 -23.03 -33.79 -15.03
N THR A 679 -24.04 -33.02 -15.46
CA THR A 679 -24.84 -33.28 -16.66
C THR A 679 -24.78 -32.13 -17.66
N GLY A 680 -25.00 -32.45 -18.94
CA GLY A 680 -25.23 -31.46 -19.98
C GLY A 680 -23.98 -30.75 -20.53
N ASN A 681 -22.78 -31.23 -20.22
CA ASN A 681 -21.50 -30.65 -20.70
C ASN A 681 -21.43 -29.13 -20.49
N LYS A 682 -21.92 -28.67 -19.33
CA LYS A 682 -21.89 -27.26 -18.93
C LYS A 682 -20.53 -26.91 -18.34
N ASP A 683 -20.13 -25.66 -18.50
CA ASP A 683 -18.94 -25.13 -17.86
C ASP A 683 -19.11 -25.08 -16.33
N LYS A 684 -17.99 -25.19 -15.62
CA LYS A 684 -17.95 -25.05 -14.16
C LYS A 684 -18.29 -23.60 -13.77
N VAL A 685 -18.99 -23.43 -12.66
CA VAL A 685 -19.16 -22.12 -12.02
C VAL A 685 -17.98 -21.89 -11.10
N GLU A 686 -17.15 -20.90 -11.42
CA GLU A 686 -15.86 -20.67 -10.76
C GLU A 686 -15.67 -19.21 -10.34
N ILE A 687 -14.83 -19.00 -9.33
CA ILE A 687 -14.25 -17.70 -8.99
C ILE A 687 -12.72 -17.82 -8.89
N SER A 688 -12.00 -16.73 -9.17
CA SER A 688 -10.53 -16.74 -9.19
C SER A 688 -9.94 -15.37 -8.93
N THR A 689 -8.87 -15.33 -8.14
CA THR A 689 -7.97 -14.18 -8.00
C THR A 689 -6.66 -14.34 -8.79
N HIS A 690 -6.48 -15.49 -9.44
CA HIS A 690 -5.30 -15.79 -10.26
C HIS A 690 -5.12 -14.74 -11.38
N PRO A 691 -3.98 -14.02 -11.46
CA PRO A 691 -3.84 -12.86 -12.36
C PRO A 691 -4.05 -13.14 -13.85
N GLU A 692 -3.65 -14.32 -14.33
CA GLU A 692 -3.85 -14.71 -15.74
C GLU A 692 -5.27 -15.22 -16.05
N LEU A 693 -6.13 -15.43 -15.04
CA LEU A 693 -7.47 -16.03 -15.20
C LEU A 693 -8.61 -15.15 -14.67
N ILE A 694 -8.31 -14.14 -13.84
CA ILE A 694 -9.31 -13.26 -13.23
C ILE A 694 -10.18 -12.57 -14.27
N ASP A 695 -9.62 -12.07 -15.38
CA ASP A 695 -10.39 -11.42 -16.44
C ASP A 695 -11.40 -12.36 -17.13
N ARG A 696 -11.15 -13.68 -17.09
CA ARG A 696 -12.04 -14.69 -17.66
C ARG A 696 -13.08 -15.18 -16.64
N LYS A 697 -12.63 -15.47 -15.41
CA LYS A 697 -13.44 -16.15 -14.38
C LYS A 697 -14.17 -15.19 -13.45
N SER A 698 -13.61 -14.02 -13.18
CA SER A 698 -14.07 -13.12 -12.10
C SER A 698 -13.71 -11.66 -12.41
N LYS A 699 -14.00 -11.23 -13.63
CA LYS A 699 -13.69 -9.87 -14.08
C LYS A 699 -14.32 -8.85 -13.14
N ASP A 700 -13.55 -7.84 -12.74
CA ASP A 700 -13.98 -6.75 -11.85
C ASP A 700 -14.32 -7.15 -10.40
N MET A 701 -13.98 -8.37 -9.97
CA MET A 701 -14.13 -8.82 -8.58
C MET A 701 -13.15 -8.09 -7.65
N ILE A 702 -13.64 -7.63 -6.49
CA ILE A 702 -12.90 -6.76 -5.54
C ILE A 702 -12.79 -7.33 -4.13
N SER A 703 -13.46 -8.44 -3.84
CA SER A 703 -13.57 -9.02 -2.50
C SER A 703 -12.22 -9.44 -1.90
N TRP A 704 -11.23 -9.78 -2.74
CA TRP A 704 -9.94 -10.28 -2.29
C TRP A 704 -8.79 -9.56 -2.98
N PHE A 705 -7.93 -8.95 -2.18
CA PHE A 705 -6.58 -8.67 -2.61
C PHE A 705 -5.69 -9.90 -2.45
N PRO A 706 -4.57 -10.01 -3.19
CA PRO A 706 -3.59 -11.06 -3.00
C PRO A 706 -3.05 -11.13 -1.57
N ILE A 707 -2.52 -12.29 -1.19
CA ILE A 707 -1.70 -12.43 0.02
C ILE A 707 -0.22 -12.32 -0.34
N PHE A 708 0.62 -11.83 0.56
CA PHE A 708 2.06 -11.73 0.40
C PHE A 708 2.78 -12.44 1.55
N PHE A 709 3.61 -13.43 1.21
CA PHE A 709 4.48 -14.14 2.14
C PHE A 709 5.90 -13.56 2.04
N PRO A 710 6.33 -12.70 2.99
CA PRO A 710 7.61 -12.02 2.91
C PRO A 710 8.79 -12.96 3.20
N ILE A 711 9.98 -12.61 2.74
CA ILE A 711 11.24 -13.16 3.25
C ILE A 711 12.06 -12.05 3.90
N LYS A 712 12.74 -12.39 5.01
CA LYS A 712 13.50 -11.41 5.80
C LYS A 712 14.71 -10.85 5.05
N GLN A 713 15.45 -11.72 4.38
CA GLN A 713 16.59 -11.34 3.56
C GLN A 713 16.19 -11.52 2.08
N PRO A 714 16.17 -10.44 1.28
CA PRO A 714 15.93 -10.54 -0.15
C PRO A 714 16.96 -11.46 -0.82
N ILE A 715 16.53 -12.25 -1.80
CA ILE A 715 17.41 -13.17 -2.52
C ILE A 715 17.71 -12.59 -3.90
N TYR A 716 18.97 -12.23 -4.14
CA TYR A 716 19.49 -11.99 -5.47
C TYR A 716 19.75 -13.32 -6.19
N TYR A 717 19.44 -13.39 -7.47
CA TYR A 717 19.72 -14.55 -8.32
C TYR A 717 20.22 -14.12 -9.71
N PRO A 718 21.17 -14.87 -10.31
CA PRO A 718 21.63 -14.63 -11.67
C PRO A 718 20.60 -15.07 -12.72
N ALA A 719 20.88 -14.76 -13.99
CA ALA A 719 20.06 -15.24 -15.11
C ALA A 719 20.05 -16.79 -15.18
N ASP A 720 19.01 -17.33 -15.80
CA ASP A 720 18.78 -18.78 -15.94
C ASP A 720 18.80 -19.54 -14.58
N THR A 721 18.12 -18.96 -13.59
CA THR A 721 17.95 -19.56 -12.25
C THR A 721 16.64 -20.33 -12.14
N GLU A 722 16.67 -21.43 -11.42
CA GLU A 722 15.50 -22.15 -10.91
C GLU A 722 15.30 -21.77 -9.43
N LEU A 723 14.16 -21.15 -9.12
CA LEU A 723 13.74 -20.89 -7.75
C LEU A 723 12.88 -22.05 -7.26
N GLU A 724 13.38 -22.78 -6.27
CA GLU A 724 12.64 -23.82 -5.58
C GLU A 724 11.96 -23.24 -4.35
N VAL A 725 10.63 -23.38 -4.29
CA VAL A 725 9.82 -22.93 -3.17
C VAL A 725 9.26 -24.16 -2.47
N THR A 726 9.60 -24.32 -1.20
CA THR A 726 9.04 -25.37 -0.35
C THR A 726 8.13 -24.72 0.68
N MET A 727 6.87 -25.13 0.72
CA MET A 727 5.86 -24.55 1.61
C MET A 727 5.04 -25.63 2.30
N TRP A 728 4.75 -25.37 3.58
CA TRP A 728 3.92 -26.22 4.42
C TRP A 728 2.72 -25.45 4.95
N ARG A 729 1.59 -26.14 5.06
CA ARG A 729 0.46 -25.77 5.92
C ARG A 729 0.47 -26.74 7.09
N GLN A 730 0.57 -26.22 8.30
CA GLN A 730 0.76 -27.00 9.53
C GLN A 730 -0.35 -26.73 10.53
N THR A 731 -0.57 -27.69 11.43
CA THR A 731 -1.57 -27.57 12.51
C THR A 731 -1.11 -28.31 13.77
N ASP A 732 -1.65 -27.89 14.92
CA ASP A 732 -1.48 -28.56 16.22
C ASP A 732 -2.84 -28.87 16.89
N ASP A 733 -3.90 -28.99 16.08
CA ASP A 733 -5.32 -29.08 16.46
C ASP A 733 -5.91 -27.82 17.12
N SER A 734 -5.07 -26.91 17.63
CA SER A 734 -5.51 -25.63 18.20
C SER A 734 -5.33 -24.45 17.22
N ARG A 735 -4.34 -24.55 16.35
CA ARG A 735 -3.89 -23.50 15.43
C ARG A 735 -3.60 -24.07 14.05
N VAL A 736 -3.61 -23.18 13.05
CA VAL A 736 -3.10 -23.44 11.70
C VAL A 736 -2.16 -22.31 11.30
N TRP A 737 -1.03 -22.67 10.69
CA TRP A 737 -0.04 -21.71 10.19
C TRP A 737 0.65 -22.20 8.92
N TYR A 738 1.44 -21.32 8.32
CA TYR A 738 2.25 -21.62 7.15
C TYR A 738 3.74 -21.53 7.47
N GLU A 739 4.53 -22.34 6.79
CA GLU A 739 5.99 -22.26 6.78
C GLU A 739 6.46 -22.25 5.34
N TRP A 740 7.46 -21.42 5.01
CA TRP A 740 7.97 -21.32 3.64
C TRP A 740 9.49 -21.12 3.61
N LEU A 741 10.12 -21.74 2.60
CA LEU A 741 11.54 -21.70 2.32
C LEU A 741 11.72 -21.51 0.80
N ILE A 742 12.66 -20.63 0.42
CA ILE A 742 12.99 -20.39 -0.99
C ILE A 742 14.47 -20.62 -1.20
N GLU A 743 14.81 -21.43 -2.20
CA GLU A 743 16.18 -21.71 -2.62
C GLU A 743 16.36 -21.34 -4.09
N ALA A 744 17.52 -20.78 -4.43
CA ALA A 744 17.88 -20.42 -5.79
C ALA A 744 18.99 -21.34 -6.30
N TYR A 745 18.76 -21.98 -7.44
CA TYR A 745 19.69 -22.88 -8.11
C TYR A 745 20.05 -22.36 -9.50
N THR A 746 21.33 -22.37 -9.83
CA THR A 746 21.81 -22.07 -11.19
C THR A 746 22.74 -23.19 -11.60
N TRP A 747 22.51 -23.81 -12.77
CA TRP A 747 23.29 -24.98 -13.23
C TRP A 747 23.42 -26.10 -12.18
N ARG A 748 22.33 -26.35 -11.42
CA ARG A 748 22.27 -27.33 -10.30
C ARG A 748 23.16 -27.00 -9.09
N ILE A 749 23.65 -25.77 -8.99
CA ILE A 749 24.40 -25.27 -7.83
C ILE A 749 23.49 -24.33 -7.06
N LYS A 750 23.32 -24.56 -5.76
CA LYS A 750 22.59 -23.62 -4.90
C LYS A 750 23.39 -22.33 -4.76
N VAL A 751 22.81 -21.22 -5.20
CA VAL A 751 23.43 -19.88 -5.16
C VAL A 751 22.92 -19.03 -3.99
N ALA A 752 21.70 -19.26 -3.52
CA ALA A 752 21.11 -18.56 -2.39
C ALA A 752 19.98 -19.36 -1.73
N SER A 753 19.63 -19.01 -0.49
CA SER A 753 18.52 -19.59 0.27
C SER A 753 17.97 -18.54 1.23
N SER A 754 16.66 -18.55 1.47
CA SER A 754 16.06 -17.84 2.61
C SER A 754 16.29 -18.64 3.89
N ASP A 755 16.05 -18.01 5.03
CA ASP A 755 15.73 -18.74 6.27
C ASP A 755 14.37 -19.44 6.11
N LEU A 756 14.09 -20.43 6.97
CA LEU A 756 12.74 -20.97 7.12
C LEU A 756 11.86 -19.93 7.81
N CYS A 757 10.91 -19.37 7.06
CA CYS A 757 9.92 -18.43 7.59
C CYS A 757 8.71 -19.20 8.13
N SER A 758 8.10 -18.72 9.21
CA SER A 758 6.97 -19.40 9.85
C SER A 758 5.98 -18.40 10.45
N SER A 759 4.71 -18.54 10.07
CA SER A 759 3.62 -17.72 10.63
C SER A 759 3.04 -18.27 11.93
N ARG A 760 3.71 -19.24 12.57
CA ARG A 760 3.21 -19.90 13.79
C ARG A 760 2.94 -18.93 14.94
N LYS A 761 3.71 -17.85 15.06
CA LYS A 761 3.53 -16.82 16.11
C LYS A 761 2.25 -16.00 15.93
N VAL A 762 1.72 -15.96 14.71
CA VAL A 762 0.50 -15.24 14.33
C VAL A 762 -0.55 -16.21 13.74
N ALA A 763 -0.47 -17.49 14.13
CA ALA A 763 -1.31 -18.55 13.61
C ALA A 763 -2.80 -18.29 13.83
N CYS A 764 -3.62 -18.76 12.89
CA CYS A 764 -5.08 -18.70 13.00
C CYS A 764 -5.54 -19.72 14.06
N LEU A 765 -6.39 -19.30 14.99
CA LEU A 765 -6.90 -20.17 16.07
C LEU A 765 -8.15 -20.93 15.61
N ILE A 766 -8.15 -22.25 15.84
CA ILE A 766 -9.29 -23.15 15.61
C ILE A 766 -10.26 -23.08 16.79
N THR A 767 -9.75 -23.06 18.02
CA THR A 767 -10.54 -22.96 19.26
C THR A 767 -10.07 -21.78 20.10
N ARG A 768 -10.99 -20.99 20.64
CA ARG A 768 -10.64 -20.04 21.72
C ARG A 768 -10.29 -20.87 22.95
N ASP A 769 -9.05 -20.77 23.42
CA ASP A 769 -8.67 -21.28 24.74
C ASP A 769 -9.69 -20.78 25.78
N GLY A 770 -10.15 -21.69 26.64
CA GLY A 770 -10.98 -21.32 27.78
C GLY A 770 -10.29 -20.27 28.65
N PRO A 771 -11.03 -19.56 29.52
CA PRO A 771 -10.47 -18.49 30.34
C PRO A 771 -9.49 -19.08 31.37
N GLY A 772 -8.21 -19.22 31.01
CA GLY A 772 -7.25 -19.91 31.88
C GLY A 772 -5.77 -19.75 31.56
N CYS A 773 -5.37 -19.43 30.32
CA CYS A 773 -3.95 -19.22 30.00
C CYS A 773 -3.79 -18.05 29.03
N VAL A 774 -3.69 -16.85 29.60
CA VAL A 774 -3.25 -15.67 28.85
C VAL A 774 -1.73 -15.59 29.01
N ASP A 775 -1.00 -16.07 28.01
CA ASP A 775 0.38 -15.64 27.85
C ASP A 775 0.33 -14.16 27.44
N ALA A 776 0.66 -13.28 28.39
CA ALA A 776 0.45 -11.83 28.28
C ALA A 776 1.37 -11.14 27.24
N SER A 777 2.17 -11.91 26.49
CA SER A 777 3.13 -11.42 25.51
C SER A 777 2.54 -11.19 24.11
N ALA A 778 1.35 -11.71 23.81
CA ALA A 778 0.69 -11.59 22.50
C ALA A 778 -0.60 -10.75 22.52
N ARG A 779 -0.72 -9.78 23.44
CA ARG A 779 -1.72 -8.71 23.24
C ARG A 779 -1.26 -7.87 22.07
N SER A 780 -1.94 -8.08 20.95
CA SER A 780 -1.74 -7.33 19.73
C SER A 780 -1.76 -5.83 20.04
N VAL A 781 -0.76 -5.16 19.47
CA VAL A 781 -0.80 -3.72 19.22
C VAL A 781 -1.82 -3.50 18.09
N VAL A 782 -3.09 -3.86 18.31
CA VAL A 782 -4.22 -3.29 17.55
C VAL A 782 -4.56 -2.01 18.29
N ARG A 783 -3.65 -1.03 18.19
CA ARG A 783 -3.87 0.32 18.72
C ARG A 783 -4.64 1.11 17.67
N SER A 784 -5.95 1.22 17.89
CA SER A 784 -6.80 2.44 17.89
C SER A 784 -6.61 3.55 16.83
N THR A 785 -5.83 3.34 15.78
CA THR A 785 -5.64 4.32 14.69
C THR A 785 -6.70 4.14 13.59
N LEU A 786 -7.23 2.93 13.42
CA LEU A 786 -8.36 2.66 12.51
C LEU A 786 -9.64 3.43 12.90
N HIS A 787 -9.82 3.73 14.19
CA HIS A 787 -11.09 4.20 14.74
C HIS A 787 -11.39 5.68 14.51
N LEU A 788 -10.38 6.53 14.27
CA LEU A 788 -10.63 7.95 13.96
C LEU A 788 -10.86 8.16 12.45
N ASP A 789 -10.17 7.40 11.60
CA ASP A 789 -10.15 7.63 10.15
C ASP A 789 -11.37 7.06 9.42
N VAL A 790 -11.95 5.95 9.89
CA VAL A 790 -13.18 5.36 9.32
C VAL A 790 -14.42 6.23 9.64
N ALA A 791 -14.45 6.86 10.81
CA ALA A 791 -15.54 7.76 11.21
C ALA A 791 -15.56 9.05 10.35
N VAL A 792 -14.37 9.56 9.99
CA VAL A 792 -14.24 10.71 9.08
C VAL A 792 -14.74 10.35 7.67
N LEU A 793 -14.53 9.11 7.20
CA LEU A 793 -14.99 8.65 5.89
C LEU A 793 -16.52 8.47 5.79
N ALA A 794 -17.19 8.06 6.86
CA ALA A 794 -18.65 7.97 6.92
C ALA A 794 -19.32 9.36 6.82
N LEU A 795 -18.69 10.39 7.41
CA LEU A 795 -19.16 11.78 7.35
C LEU A 795 -19.04 12.39 5.93
N PHE A 796 -18.12 11.92 5.09
CA PHE A 796 -17.96 12.42 3.71
C PHE A 796 -18.79 11.65 2.66
N ARG A 797 -19.28 10.44 2.98
CA ARG A 797 -20.08 9.62 2.04
C ARG A 797 -21.58 9.89 2.06
N ALA A 798 -22.10 10.55 3.10
CA ALA A 798 -23.53 10.83 3.23
C ALA A 798 -24.02 12.07 2.42
N ALA A 799 -23.17 12.66 1.58
CA ALA A 799 -23.53 13.82 0.77
C ALA A 799 -23.86 13.42 -0.67
N ASP A 800 -25.06 12.85 -0.88
CA ASP A 800 -25.75 12.95 -2.17
C ASP A 800 -26.45 14.33 -2.25
N PRO A 801 -26.51 15.02 -3.41
CA PRO A 801 -26.82 16.45 -3.45
C PRO A 801 -28.28 16.84 -3.19
N GLU A 802 -29.21 15.92 -2.97
CA GLU A 802 -30.65 16.27 -2.97
C GLU A 802 -31.41 16.06 -1.64
N ASP A 803 -30.85 15.45 -0.60
CA ASP A 803 -31.64 15.16 0.61
C ASP A 803 -30.88 15.33 1.95
N VAL A 804 -30.39 16.53 2.27
CA VAL A 804 -30.26 17.02 3.68
C VAL A 804 -30.28 18.55 3.71
N VAL A 805 -31.41 19.16 4.06
CA VAL A 805 -31.46 20.57 4.50
C VAL A 805 -31.42 20.60 6.02
N THR A 806 -30.22 20.64 6.61
CA THR A 806 -30.01 21.25 7.94
C THR A 806 -28.52 21.58 8.13
N PRO A 807 -28.13 22.86 8.32
CA PRO A 807 -26.72 23.23 8.39
C PRO A 807 -26.11 22.90 9.76
N VAL A 808 -25.07 22.07 9.76
CA VAL A 808 -24.21 21.81 10.93
C VAL A 808 -23.26 23.00 11.09
N ALA A 809 -23.43 23.75 12.20
CA ALA A 809 -22.63 24.90 12.68
C ALA A 809 -22.88 26.29 12.03
N ARG A 810 -23.27 27.28 12.86
CA ARG A 810 -23.55 28.69 12.46
C ARG A 810 -22.54 29.72 13.00
N GLN A 811 -21.42 29.31 13.61
CA GLN A 811 -20.43 30.26 14.15
C GLN A 811 -19.04 29.64 14.28
N LEU A 812 -18.00 30.32 13.78
CA LEU A 812 -16.59 29.96 13.95
C LEU A 812 -15.90 31.01 14.83
N VAL A 813 -15.20 30.58 15.88
CA VAL A 813 -14.47 31.48 16.79
C VAL A 813 -13.00 31.09 16.79
N VAL A 814 -12.13 32.03 16.42
CA VAL A 814 -10.68 31.82 16.35
C VAL A 814 -9.98 32.67 17.40
N HIS A 815 -9.04 32.07 18.10
CA HIS A 815 -8.17 32.74 19.07
C HIS A 815 -6.74 32.76 18.53
N VAL A 816 -6.15 33.95 18.44
CA VAL A 816 -4.73 34.13 18.06
C VAL A 816 -4.09 35.09 19.04
N GLY A 817 -3.07 34.64 19.77
CA GLY A 817 -2.28 35.48 20.68
C GLY A 817 -3.10 36.22 21.75
N GLY A 818 -4.14 35.59 22.31
CA GLY A 818 -4.99 36.19 23.34
C GLY A 818 -6.11 37.12 22.84
N LEU A 819 -6.22 37.37 21.53
CA LEU A 819 -7.33 38.12 20.94
C LEU A 819 -8.40 37.17 20.39
N ARG A 820 -9.66 37.41 20.78
CA ARG A 820 -10.84 36.65 20.33
C ARG A 820 -11.48 37.33 19.11
N LYS A 821 -11.56 36.62 17.97
CA LYS A 821 -12.30 37.08 16.79
C LYS A 821 -13.37 36.06 16.40
N SER A 822 -14.63 36.51 16.32
CA SER A 822 -15.77 35.67 15.92
C SER A 822 -16.16 35.95 14.47
N TYR A 823 -16.27 34.92 13.64
CA TYR A 823 -16.71 35.01 12.26
C TYR A 823 -18.12 34.43 12.13
N ARG A 824 -19.03 35.21 11.53
CA ARG A 824 -20.40 34.79 11.21
C ARG A 824 -20.43 34.44 9.72
N ILE A 825 -20.76 33.19 9.39
CA ILE A 825 -20.86 32.76 7.99
C ILE A 825 -22.21 33.28 7.46
N PRO A 826 -22.25 34.10 6.39
CA PRO A 826 -23.50 34.57 5.81
C PRO A 826 -24.25 33.43 5.10
N ASP A 827 -25.57 33.47 5.12
CA ASP A 827 -26.44 32.52 4.42
C ASP A 827 -26.29 32.65 2.89
N GLN A 828 -25.30 31.97 2.29
CA GLN A 828 -25.25 31.72 0.84
C GLN A 828 -24.68 30.33 0.54
N ASN A 829 -25.33 29.67 -0.44
CA ASN A 829 -25.12 28.29 -0.92
C ASN A 829 -23.67 27.77 -0.79
N LEU A 830 -23.51 26.74 0.04
CA LEU A 830 -22.24 26.04 0.35
C LEU A 830 -21.71 25.13 -0.79
N ALA A 831 -22.33 25.14 -1.97
CA ALA A 831 -21.89 24.32 -3.10
C ALA A 831 -20.66 24.89 -3.86
N GLU A 832 -20.36 26.19 -3.72
CA GLU A 832 -19.29 26.85 -4.52
C GLU A 832 -18.13 27.47 -3.71
N SER A 833 -18.17 27.46 -2.37
CA SER A 833 -17.22 28.21 -1.53
C SER A 833 -16.26 27.36 -0.67
N SER A 834 -16.09 26.08 -0.96
CA SER A 834 -15.15 25.20 -0.22
C SER A 834 -13.67 25.41 -0.55
N ARG A 835 -13.31 26.52 -1.20
CA ARG A 835 -11.92 26.91 -1.44
C ARG A 835 -11.69 28.31 -0.86
N HIS A 836 -10.77 28.38 0.10
CA HIS A 836 -10.18 29.60 0.70
C HIS A 836 -10.87 30.20 1.94
N LEU A 837 -10.45 29.72 3.12
CA LEU A 837 -10.33 30.57 4.31
C LEU A 837 -8.92 31.18 4.30
N LEU A 838 -8.79 32.42 3.84
CA LEU A 838 -7.55 33.19 3.89
C LEU A 838 -7.35 33.71 5.32
N VAL A 839 -6.42 33.09 6.06
CA VAL A 839 -5.88 33.66 7.30
C VAL A 839 -4.65 34.47 6.92
N ASP A 840 -4.73 35.78 7.15
CA ASP A 840 -3.69 36.76 6.81
C ASP A 840 -2.36 36.43 7.52
N VAL A 841 -1.28 36.23 6.77
CA VAL A 841 0.00 35.65 7.24
C VAL A 841 0.89 36.67 7.98
N LEU A 842 0.38 37.86 8.29
CA LEU A 842 1.14 38.93 8.96
C LEU A 842 1.29 38.78 10.48
N LEU A 843 0.82 37.69 11.08
CA LEU A 843 0.96 37.43 12.52
C LEU A 843 1.85 36.21 12.75
N GLY A 844 3.13 36.45 13.05
CA GLY A 844 4.10 35.42 13.44
C GLY A 844 3.77 34.78 14.80
N ALA A 845 2.75 33.93 14.85
CA ALA A 845 2.34 33.16 16.02
C ALA A 845 2.71 31.68 15.87
N ALA A 846 3.21 31.07 16.95
CA ALA A 846 3.72 29.70 16.98
C ALA A 846 2.65 28.62 17.25
N GLU A 847 1.40 29.01 17.53
CA GLU A 847 0.28 28.12 17.82
C GLU A 847 -1.02 28.65 17.18
N LEU A 848 -1.83 27.76 16.62
CA LEU A 848 -3.17 28.02 16.08
C LEU A 848 -4.15 27.05 16.75
N ASP A 849 -5.02 27.57 17.62
CA ASP A 849 -6.08 26.80 18.26
C ASP A 849 -7.42 27.04 17.55
N ILE A 850 -8.05 25.97 17.06
CA ILE A 850 -9.37 26.00 16.41
C ILE A 850 -10.37 25.29 17.32
N HIS A 851 -11.40 26.01 17.76
CA HIS A 851 -12.49 25.44 18.56
C HIS A 851 -13.74 25.26 17.70
N VAL A 852 -14.24 24.03 17.61
CA VAL A 852 -15.52 23.70 16.97
C VAL A 852 -16.50 23.30 18.08
N ALA A 853 -17.58 24.06 18.23
CA ALA A 853 -18.65 23.73 19.16
C ALA A 853 -19.70 22.89 18.44
N VAL A 854 -19.97 21.69 18.94
CA VAL A 854 -21.05 20.81 18.47
C VAL A 854 -22.03 20.58 19.62
N ASP A 855 -23.32 20.60 19.32
CA ASP A 855 -24.39 20.40 20.28
C ASP A 855 -24.38 18.95 20.81
N ALA A 856 -24.55 18.77 22.13
CA ALA A 856 -24.43 17.48 22.80
C ALA A 856 -25.50 16.48 22.36
N ASP A 857 -26.71 16.97 22.08
CA ASP A 857 -27.85 16.14 21.65
C ASP A 857 -27.65 15.59 20.21
N GLN A 858 -26.79 16.22 19.41
CA GLN A 858 -26.45 15.78 18.06
C GLN A 858 -25.34 14.72 18.05
N LEU A 859 -24.51 14.65 19.10
CA LEU A 859 -23.40 13.69 19.21
C LEU A 859 -23.91 12.25 19.46
N ALA A 860 -24.99 12.11 20.25
CA ALA A 860 -25.64 10.82 20.51
C ALA A 860 -26.27 10.24 19.23
N LEU A 861 -26.83 11.11 18.37
CA LEU A 861 -27.43 10.74 17.09
C LEU A 861 -26.36 10.27 16.08
N VAL A 862 -25.20 10.93 16.05
CA VAL A 862 -24.08 10.60 15.15
C VAL A 862 -23.34 9.32 15.58
N LEU A 863 -23.30 9.02 16.88
CA LEU A 863 -22.60 7.84 17.42
C LEU A 863 -23.51 6.64 17.71
N GLY A 864 -24.82 6.75 17.47
CA GLY A 864 -25.78 5.65 17.64
C GLY A 864 -25.94 5.17 19.09
N LEU A 865 -25.70 6.05 20.07
CA LEU A 865 -25.85 5.75 21.50
C LEU A 865 -27.24 6.18 22.01
N ALA A 866 -27.73 5.52 23.05
CA ALA A 866 -28.94 5.97 23.75
C ALA A 866 -28.70 7.37 24.37
N PRO A 867 -29.73 8.23 24.47
CA PRO A 867 -29.59 9.54 25.08
C PRO A 867 -29.10 9.42 26.54
N LEU A 868 -28.09 10.22 26.90
CA LEU A 868 -27.55 10.27 28.27
C LEU A 868 -28.63 10.85 29.20
N GLU A 869 -28.89 10.17 30.33
CA GLU A 869 -29.78 10.70 31.37
C GLU A 869 -28.98 11.62 32.32
N SER A 870 -29.66 12.53 33.03
CA SER A 870 -29.03 13.63 33.79
C SER A 870 -28.09 13.21 34.92
N ASP A 871 -28.07 11.92 35.26
CA ASP A 871 -27.45 11.39 36.48
C ASP A 871 -26.35 10.34 36.19
N ASP A 872 -25.89 10.24 34.93
CA ASP A 872 -24.77 9.36 34.54
C ASP A 872 -23.40 9.98 34.86
N ASP A 873 -22.58 9.29 35.66
CA ASP A 873 -21.21 9.73 36.00
C ASP A 873 -20.18 9.25 34.97
N ILE A 874 -19.43 10.18 34.37
CA ILE A 874 -18.30 9.88 33.48
C ILE A 874 -17.01 9.81 34.30
N LEU A 875 -16.40 8.63 34.38
CA LEU A 875 -15.09 8.45 35.01
C LEU A 875 -13.96 8.53 33.97
N VAL A 876 -13.05 9.47 34.17
CA VAL A 876 -11.80 9.59 33.39
C VAL A 876 -10.64 9.07 34.23
N ASP A 877 -10.02 7.97 33.80
CA ASP A 877 -8.78 7.49 34.41
C ASP A 877 -7.63 8.44 34.05
N THR A 878 -7.09 9.14 35.05
CA THR A 878 -5.99 10.10 34.87
C THR A 878 -4.63 9.53 35.27
N ALA A 879 -4.54 8.24 35.61
CA ALA A 879 -3.30 7.61 36.04
C ALA A 879 -2.46 7.06 34.88
N LYS A 880 -2.13 7.90 33.90
CA LYS A 880 -0.93 7.85 33.03
C LYS A 880 -0.98 8.99 32.02
N ARG A 881 -0.20 10.05 32.28
CA ARG A 881 0.07 11.13 31.30
C ARG A 881 0.84 10.56 30.10
N ARG A 882 0.16 9.93 29.13
CA ARG A 882 0.61 9.77 27.73
C ARG A 882 -0.37 9.03 26.79
N ASP A 883 -1.51 8.53 27.25
CA ASP A 883 -2.52 7.93 26.37
C ASP A 883 -3.91 8.44 26.75
N VAL A 884 -4.59 9.16 25.86
CA VAL A 884 -6.02 9.47 25.99
C VAL A 884 -6.77 8.48 25.10
N SER A 885 -7.09 7.31 25.65
CA SER A 885 -7.90 6.31 24.92
C SER A 885 -8.54 5.32 25.89
N LYS A 886 -9.61 5.76 26.58
CA LYS A 886 -10.72 4.92 27.07
C LYS A 886 -11.77 5.77 27.80
N LEU A 887 -13.03 5.65 27.39
CA LEU A 887 -14.20 6.11 28.13
C LEU A 887 -14.96 4.86 28.60
N PHE A 888 -15.43 4.83 29.85
CA PHE A 888 -16.33 3.77 30.34
C PHE A 888 -17.63 4.39 30.83
N VAL A 889 -18.76 3.83 30.42
CA VAL A 889 -20.08 4.08 31.02
C VAL A 889 -20.41 2.84 31.84
N VAL A 890 -20.58 2.97 33.15
CA VAL A 890 -20.84 1.83 34.05
C VAL A 890 -22.18 2.03 34.73
N GLY A 891 -23.13 1.14 34.48
CA GLY A 891 -24.43 1.12 35.17
C GLY A 891 -24.27 0.74 36.65
N ARG A 892 -25.10 1.37 37.51
CA ARG A 892 -25.02 1.32 38.98
C ARG A 892 -24.94 -0.10 39.59
N ASP A 893 -25.48 -1.12 38.92
CA ASP A 893 -25.56 -2.50 39.45
C ASP A 893 -24.26 -3.32 39.33
N GLU A 894 -23.26 -2.83 38.60
CA GLU A 894 -21.99 -3.54 38.40
C GLU A 894 -20.90 -3.12 39.40
N VAL A 895 -21.04 -1.93 40.00
CA VAL A 895 -20.08 -1.37 40.97
C VAL A 895 -20.15 -2.10 42.32
N GLN A 896 -21.35 -2.48 42.78
CA GLN A 896 -21.51 -3.21 44.05
C GLN A 896 -21.04 -4.67 43.96
N ARG A 897 -21.05 -5.29 42.77
CA ARG A 897 -20.56 -6.66 42.56
C ARG A 897 -19.04 -6.76 42.45
N ARG A 898 -18.36 -5.72 41.92
CA ARG A 898 -16.90 -5.74 41.70
C ARG A 898 -16.06 -5.45 42.93
N PHE A 899 -16.59 -4.79 43.96
CA PHE A 899 -15.78 -4.31 45.10
C PHE A 899 -16.19 -4.89 46.47
N GLY A 900 -17.11 -5.86 46.51
CA GLY A 900 -17.65 -6.45 47.73
C GLY A 900 -17.12 -7.84 48.07
N CYS A 901 -15.82 -8.13 47.99
CA CYS A 901 -15.24 -9.35 48.57
C CYS A 901 -13.71 -9.26 48.72
N ALA A 902 -13.22 -8.86 49.90
CA ALA A 902 -11.97 -9.37 50.51
C ALA A 902 -11.70 -8.66 51.84
N ALA A 903 -12.19 -9.21 52.95
CA ALA A 903 -11.67 -8.92 54.29
C ALA A 903 -11.64 -10.22 55.10
N ARG A 904 -10.49 -10.92 55.08
CA ARG A 904 -9.99 -11.81 56.15
C ARG A 904 -8.54 -12.20 55.84
N GLY A 905 -7.60 -11.71 56.65
CA GLY A 905 -6.21 -12.17 56.65
C GLY A 905 -5.22 -11.11 57.14
N ARG A 906 -4.78 -11.22 58.40
CA ARG A 906 -3.68 -10.43 59.01
C ARG A 906 -2.35 -10.71 58.30
N VAL A 907 -1.45 -9.71 58.21
CA VAL A 907 -0.24 -9.52 59.07
C VAL A 907 0.65 -8.37 58.53
N ARG A 908 0.90 -7.41 59.43
CA ARG A 908 2.05 -6.50 59.69
C ARG A 908 2.97 -5.97 58.55
N GLY A 909 3.07 -4.63 58.52
CA GLY A 909 4.36 -3.92 58.68
C GLY A 909 4.67 -2.80 57.68
N GLY A 910 4.76 -1.56 58.18
CA GLY A 910 5.75 -0.56 57.72
C GLY A 910 5.39 0.42 56.59
N ASP A 911 5.07 1.65 57.03
CA ASP A 911 5.52 2.95 56.52
C ASP A 911 4.84 3.68 55.32
N ASP A 912 4.20 4.79 55.72
CA ASP A 912 4.07 6.12 55.11
C ASP A 912 3.40 6.32 53.73
N VAL A 913 2.12 6.74 53.78
CA VAL A 913 1.45 7.51 52.72
C VAL A 913 0.91 8.82 53.31
N GLN A 914 1.47 9.95 52.89
CA GLN A 914 0.90 11.27 53.16
C GLN A 914 -0.29 11.55 52.23
N VAL A 915 -1.44 11.84 52.86
CA VAL A 915 -2.66 12.33 52.24
C VAL A 915 -2.60 13.85 52.19
N LEU A 916 -2.77 14.45 51.00
CA LEU A 916 -3.14 15.86 50.88
C LEU A 916 -4.49 15.98 50.17
N GLN A 917 -5.50 16.26 50.99
CA GLN A 917 -6.81 16.78 50.61
C GLN A 917 -6.65 18.14 49.93
N HIS A 918 -7.36 18.38 48.82
CA HIS A 918 -8.09 19.64 48.58
C HIS A 918 -9.10 19.46 47.45
N ARG A 919 -10.39 19.59 47.78
CA ARG A 919 -11.49 19.87 46.85
C ARG A 919 -11.79 21.36 46.89
N PRO A 920 -12.22 21.98 45.77
CA PRO A 920 -13.23 23.01 45.82
C PRO A 920 -14.58 22.49 45.28
N ARG A 921 -15.65 22.85 45.99
CA ARG A 921 -17.04 22.79 45.50
C ARG A 921 -17.22 23.89 44.44
N VAL A 922 -17.85 23.56 43.32
CA VAL A 922 -18.46 24.55 42.42
C VAL A 922 -19.97 24.32 42.40
N ASN A 923 -20.72 25.41 42.60
CA ASN A 923 -22.18 25.46 42.70
C ASN A 923 -22.84 25.18 41.35
N GLY A 924 -23.96 24.44 41.38
CA GLY A 924 -24.78 24.15 40.22
C GLY A 924 -25.58 25.39 39.78
N HIS A 925 -25.19 25.98 38.65
CA HIS A 925 -26.05 26.70 37.70
C HIS A 925 -25.20 27.17 36.49
N GLU A 926 -24.40 26.28 35.89
CA GLU A 926 -23.74 26.51 34.58
C GLU A 926 -23.26 25.15 34.03
N LEU A 927 -24.18 24.33 33.51
CA LEU A 927 -23.84 23.14 32.73
C LEU A 927 -24.70 23.18 31.47
N TYR A 928 -24.08 23.47 30.33
CA TYR A 928 -24.37 22.92 28.99
C TYR A 928 -23.57 23.73 27.96
N LYS A 929 -22.25 23.57 27.99
CA LYS A 929 -21.33 23.83 26.87
C LYS A 929 -20.12 22.92 27.02
N THR A 930 -20.18 21.73 26.45
CA THR A 930 -18.99 20.88 26.33
C THR A 930 -18.10 21.47 25.24
N ILE A 931 -17.09 22.25 25.64
CA ILE A 931 -16.07 22.77 24.73
C ILE A 931 -15.09 21.62 24.44
N TRP A 932 -15.09 21.12 23.22
CA TRP A 932 -14.00 20.27 22.73
C TRP A 932 -12.80 21.17 22.41
N SER A 933 -11.68 20.97 23.12
CA SER A 933 -10.38 21.51 22.70
C SER A 933 -9.57 20.39 22.08
N ALA A 934 -9.28 20.50 20.78
CA ALA A 934 -8.23 19.71 20.15
C ALA A 934 -6.97 20.59 20.08
N SER A 935 -6.00 20.36 20.96
CA SER A 935 -4.70 21.03 20.89
C SER A 935 -3.74 20.17 20.07
N ILE A 936 -3.33 20.63 18.90
CA ILE A 936 -2.24 20.02 18.13
C ILE A 936 -0.92 20.62 18.63
N ARG A 937 -0.22 19.90 19.51
CA ARG A 937 1.15 20.25 19.89
C ARG A 937 2.13 19.78 18.82
N MET A 938 2.70 20.70 18.04
CA MET A 938 4.03 20.46 17.47
C MET A 938 5.08 20.78 18.52
N ILE A 939 5.67 19.75 19.12
CA ILE A 939 6.83 19.93 20.00
C ILE A 939 8.03 20.29 19.12
N LYS A 940 8.52 21.54 19.22
CA LYS A 940 9.92 21.83 18.93
C LYS A 940 10.75 21.32 20.09
N GLY A 941 11.47 20.22 19.89
CA GLY A 941 12.65 19.90 20.71
C GLY A 941 13.80 20.80 20.25
N VAL A 942 14.38 21.52 21.20
CA VAL A 942 15.81 21.87 21.18
C VAL A 942 16.55 20.73 21.84
#